data_AF-A0A1V6NYT2-F1
#
_entry.id   AF-A0A1V6NYT2-F1
#
_cell.length_a   1.000
_cell.length_b   1.000
_cell.length_c   1.000
_cell.angle_alpha   90.00
_cell.angle_beta   90.00
_cell.angle_gamma   90.00
#
_symmetry.space_group_name_H-M   'P 1'
#
loop_
_entity.id
_entity.type
_entity.pdbx_description
1 polymer ?
#
loop_
_entity_poly.entity_id
_entity_poly.type
_entity_poly.pdbx_seq_one_letter_code
_entity_poly.pdbx_strand_id
1 'polypeptide(L)'
;MLLTWNWKKLFAVQALLTLVWAQDPQQDYDVIVIGGGPSGLSAASGLSRVLRKVALFDSGEYRNNPTRHMHDVIGSDHVVPSEFRDAARKQISFYNMTTFFDQKVTTIQKVENSFHATTANGTYTARKVILASGVKDDLPNVPGLQEAFGKGVFWCPWCDGFEHRDQKMGVLGDFSDAYDSVKELYPTLNKDIHIYANGTNNNAAQINRINSKNKDWQKVFNKYNITVNPKPILNITRTQSGSDVHDSTRKEFDKFLVYFTDGSYEERDAFMANYGASQASQLPYQLGVGFLGKKINTMAPGLRTTVPGVWGVGDANSDNSTNVPHAMASGKKAAVFCHVELATEELAQVSATQAKRAAMLGDRSVHERAARQMGDEVGKVDTTCSEWLPSPEQSPSKKTRARPKATCAPPQTDQATDPEFSDSDSNLPAPRRKRTLSELMSASPPAHQSKQYRHGQSGGDQHNQFCTQRCLLGLQQNSALDDSCPNFGLHQHDPNNNQHQITAEAFLKQLEIQLDKDVDKHCIPYGPIGSYGAPFQVTCDVYGYTVLGKGTTPLHWPEVSREIEVYRLLRAAQGSAIPVFLGAVDMEYFLHAAGEIRHMLIMAWGGENLEKMEMSLDLERQIRRSRKEIYALGIVHEDMRLPNLLWNVELQRVLFIDFDRSRLSRRLKNKHSGSSKRSSGDLREQLLKWYNVRF
;
A
#
# COMPACT_ATOMS: atom_id res chain seq x y z
N MET A 1 26.29 -45.51 61.39
CA MET A 1 26.32 -44.03 61.35
C MET A 1 25.99 -43.62 59.92
N LEU A 2 24.72 -43.35 59.61
CA LEU A 2 24.25 -43.09 58.23
C LEU A 2 24.20 -41.58 57.98
N LEU A 3 24.90 -41.10 56.96
CA LEU A 3 24.82 -39.70 56.54
C LEU A 3 23.53 -39.47 55.74
N THR A 4 22.65 -38.62 56.26
CA THR A 4 21.46 -38.15 55.53
C THR A 4 21.85 -37.05 54.55
N TRP A 5 22.07 -37.41 53.28
CA TRP A 5 22.24 -36.44 52.20
C TRP A 5 21.05 -35.48 52.13
N ASN A 6 21.30 -34.18 52.21
CA ASN A 6 20.26 -33.16 52.22
C ASN A 6 19.90 -32.75 50.78
N TRP A 7 19.06 -33.56 50.12
CA TRP A 7 18.59 -33.36 48.74
C TRP A 7 18.06 -31.95 48.47
N LYS A 8 17.47 -31.26 49.46
CA LYS A 8 16.99 -29.88 49.31
C LYS A 8 18.12 -28.89 49.01
N LYS A 9 19.33 -29.10 49.53
CA LYS A 9 20.51 -28.29 49.18
C LYS A 9 20.99 -28.58 47.75
N LEU A 10 20.93 -29.84 47.30
CA LEU A 10 21.32 -30.20 45.94
C LEU A 10 20.38 -29.57 44.90
N PHE A 11 19.06 -29.68 45.11
CA PHE A 11 18.07 -29.01 44.27
C PHE A 11 18.19 -27.48 44.30
N ALA A 12 18.48 -26.87 45.45
CA ALA A 12 18.70 -25.43 45.52
C ALA A 12 19.95 -24.97 44.73
N VAL A 13 21.07 -25.70 44.85
CA VAL A 13 22.29 -25.40 44.08
C VAL A 13 22.07 -25.62 42.58
N GLN A 14 21.36 -26.69 42.20
CA GLN A 14 21.04 -26.96 40.80
C GLN A 14 20.09 -25.91 40.21
N ALA A 15 19.11 -25.43 40.99
CA ALA A 15 18.22 -24.33 40.61
C ALA A 15 18.98 -23.00 40.44
N LEU A 16 19.90 -22.66 41.36
CA LEU A 16 20.77 -21.50 41.21
C LEU A 16 21.69 -21.61 39.98
N LEU A 17 22.26 -22.79 39.72
CA LEU A 17 23.06 -23.02 38.50
C LEU A 17 22.21 -22.82 37.24
N THR A 18 20.98 -23.33 37.18
CA THR A 18 20.09 -23.08 36.02
C THR A 18 19.66 -21.61 35.90
N LEU A 19 19.63 -20.84 36.98
CA LEU A 19 19.38 -19.38 36.93
C LEU A 19 20.59 -18.61 36.41
N VAL A 20 21.80 -18.97 36.83
CA VAL A 20 23.06 -18.37 36.33
C VAL A 20 23.28 -18.70 34.85
N TRP A 21 22.91 -19.92 34.41
CA TRP A 21 23.02 -20.36 33.01
C TRP A 21 21.86 -19.90 32.12
N ALA A 22 20.92 -19.10 32.66
CA ALA A 22 19.78 -18.54 31.92
C ALA A 22 19.89 -17.02 31.68
N GLN A 23 21.02 -16.40 32.00
CA GLN A 23 21.31 -15.04 31.56
C GLN A 23 21.81 -15.07 30.10
N ASP A 24 20.92 -14.77 29.15
CA ASP A 24 21.28 -14.36 27.78
C ASP A 24 22.38 -13.28 27.85
N PRO A 25 23.42 -13.32 27.01
CA PRO A 25 24.53 -12.36 27.07
C PRO A 25 23.98 -10.94 26.96
N GLN A 26 24.25 -10.14 28.00
CA GLN A 26 23.58 -8.86 28.24
C GLN A 26 23.81 -7.88 27.08
N GLN A 27 22.79 -7.74 26.24
CA GLN A 27 22.82 -6.85 25.08
C GLN A 27 22.91 -5.38 25.53
N ASP A 28 23.71 -4.59 24.83
CA ASP A 28 23.89 -3.17 25.14
C ASP A 28 22.58 -2.39 24.92
N TYR A 29 21.86 -2.72 23.84
CA TYR A 29 20.65 -2.04 23.37
C TYR A 29 19.52 -3.03 22.99
N ASP A 30 18.27 -2.54 22.96
CA ASP A 30 17.16 -3.30 22.36
C ASP A 30 17.26 -3.28 20.83
N VAL A 31 17.60 -2.11 20.26
CA VAL A 31 17.60 -1.87 18.81
C VAL A 31 18.83 -1.07 18.37
N ILE A 32 19.47 -1.52 17.29
CA ILE A 32 20.44 -0.73 16.53
C ILE A 32 19.73 -0.11 15.31
N VAL A 33 19.80 1.21 15.18
CA VAL A 33 19.29 1.99 14.03
C VAL A 33 20.48 2.50 13.23
N ILE A 34 20.49 2.25 11.92
CA ILE A 34 21.62 2.57 11.04
C ILE A 34 21.20 3.62 10.02
N GLY A 35 21.66 4.85 10.23
CA GLY A 35 21.37 6.05 9.44
C GLY A 35 20.63 7.11 10.26
N GLY A 36 21.19 8.32 10.39
CA GLY A 36 20.53 9.47 11.03
C GLY A 36 19.71 10.34 10.08
N GLY A 37 19.26 9.78 8.96
CA GLY A 37 18.25 10.40 8.11
C GLY A 37 16.85 10.41 8.76
N PRO A 38 15.86 11.04 8.11
CA PRO A 38 14.50 11.21 8.67
C PRO A 38 13.82 9.90 9.10
N SER A 39 14.08 8.80 8.40
CA SER A 39 13.54 7.48 8.75
C SER A 39 14.15 6.88 10.01
N GLY A 40 15.49 6.96 10.17
CA GLY A 40 16.16 6.48 11.38
C GLY A 40 15.84 7.32 12.61
N LEU A 41 15.80 8.65 12.45
CA LEU A 41 15.37 9.58 13.51
C LEU A 41 13.92 9.33 13.93
N SER A 42 13.00 9.14 12.98
CA SER A 42 11.61 8.80 13.27
C SER A 42 11.49 7.43 13.97
N ALA A 43 12.29 6.45 13.58
CA ALA A 43 12.33 5.15 14.24
C ALA A 43 12.83 5.25 15.69
N ALA A 44 13.94 5.95 15.92
CA ALA A 44 14.50 6.18 17.26
C ALA A 44 13.55 7.00 18.15
N SER A 45 12.85 7.99 17.62
CA SER A 45 11.77 8.72 18.31
C SER A 45 10.63 7.78 18.71
N GLY A 46 10.17 6.95 17.78
CA GLY A 46 9.11 5.96 18.00
C GLY A 46 9.45 4.94 19.10
N LEU A 47 10.70 4.45 19.12
CA LEU A 47 11.22 3.51 20.11
C LEU A 47 11.49 4.15 21.49
N SER A 48 12.04 5.37 21.50
CA SER A 48 12.33 6.12 22.73
C SER A 48 11.06 6.42 23.54
N ARG A 49 9.96 6.75 22.87
CA ARG A 49 8.65 6.99 23.51
C ARG A 49 8.03 5.76 24.18
N VAL A 50 8.54 4.57 23.88
CA VAL A 50 8.14 3.28 24.50
C VAL A 50 9.31 2.65 25.27
N LEU A 51 10.26 3.49 25.72
CA LEU A 51 11.37 3.18 26.62
C LEU A 51 12.29 2.03 26.16
N ARG A 52 12.41 1.84 24.84
CA ARG A 52 13.41 0.93 24.26
C ARG A 52 14.77 1.61 24.16
N LYS A 53 15.82 0.91 24.57
CA LYS A 53 17.21 1.38 24.42
C LYS A 53 17.62 1.31 22.96
N VAL A 54 18.01 2.45 22.39
CA VAL A 54 18.41 2.57 20.99
C VAL A 54 19.86 3.03 20.87
N ALA A 55 20.64 2.37 20.01
CA ALA A 55 21.86 2.94 19.45
C ALA A 55 21.57 3.40 18.02
N LEU A 56 21.61 4.71 17.77
CA LEU A 56 21.52 5.26 16.42
C LEU A 56 22.91 5.60 15.91
N PHE A 57 23.33 4.95 14.84
CA PHE A 57 24.59 5.22 14.15
C PHE A 57 24.34 6.11 12.93
N ASP A 58 25.15 7.15 12.77
CA ASP A 58 25.06 8.10 11.68
C ASP A 58 26.44 8.36 11.06
N SER A 59 26.55 8.27 9.74
CA SER A 59 27.80 8.53 9.02
C SER A 59 27.94 9.97 8.54
N GLY A 60 26.92 10.82 8.73
CA GLY A 60 26.93 12.19 8.19
C GLY A 60 26.73 12.27 6.67
N GLU A 61 26.43 11.14 6.02
CA GLU A 61 26.23 11.01 4.58
C GLU A 61 24.73 10.93 4.29
N TYR A 62 24.11 12.03 3.83
CA TYR A 62 22.66 12.11 3.59
C TYR A 62 22.35 12.44 2.13
N ARG A 63 21.36 11.77 1.53
CA ARG A 63 20.99 11.91 0.10
C ARG A 63 20.65 13.35 -0.30
N ASN A 64 19.94 14.08 0.55
CA ASN A 64 19.59 15.49 0.35
C ASN A 64 20.57 16.49 1.00
N ASN A 65 21.77 16.07 1.45
CA ASN A 65 22.75 17.00 1.99
C ASN A 65 23.27 18.07 0.99
N PRO A 66 23.22 17.87 -0.34
CA PRO A 66 23.58 18.92 -1.29
C PRO A 66 22.53 20.03 -1.47
N THR A 67 21.26 19.82 -1.08
CA THR A 67 20.18 20.80 -1.29
C THR A 67 20.26 21.94 -0.28
N ARG A 68 19.87 23.15 -0.70
CA ARG A 68 19.83 24.32 0.19
C ARG A 68 18.78 24.17 1.27
N HIS A 69 17.58 23.78 0.82
CA HIS A 69 16.38 23.65 1.63
C HIS A 69 15.73 22.29 1.36
N MET A 70 14.74 21.95 2.18
CA MET A 70 13.78 20.88 1.94
C MET A 70 12.36 21.44 1.96
N HIS A 71 11.52 20.96 1.05
CA HIS A 71 10.12 21.37 0.86
C HIS A 71 9.18 20.18 1.09
N ASP A 72 7.88 20.42 1.04
CA ASP A 72 6.82 19.41 1.25
C ASP A 72 6.93 18.66 2.61
N VAL A 73 7.42 19.35 3.65
CA VAL A 73 7.41 18.85 5.03
C VAL A 73 6.67 19.86 5.90
N ILE A 74 5.44 19.52 6.29
CA ILE A 74 4.58 20.41 7.09
C ILE A 74 5.26 20.73 8.42
N GLY A 75 5.50 22.02 8.68
CA GLY A 75 6.23 22.50 9.86
C GLY A 75 7.76 22.56 9.69
N SER A 76 8.29 22.21 8.51
CA SER A 76 9.72 22.36 8.15
C SER A 76 9.91 22.62 6.65
N ASP A 77 8.97 23.34 6.05
CA ASP A 77 9.05 23.82 4.66
C ASP A 77 10.10 24.93 4.51
N HIS A 78 10.92 24.85 3.47
CA HIS A 78 12.00 25.79 3.16
C HIS A 78 13.06 25.88 4.28
N VAL A 79 13.26 24.80 5.03
CA VAL A 79 14.26 24.66 6.11
C VAL A 79 15.52 23.95 5.57
N VAL A 80 16.70 24.26 6.11
CA VAL A 80 17.94 23.58 5.70
C VAL A 80 17.93 22.11 6.18
N PRO A 81 18.26 21.11 5.35
CA PRO A 81 18.14 19.69 5.73
C PRO A 81 18.90 19.26 6.99
N SER A 82 19.97 19.96 7.38
CA SER A 82 20.68 19.74 8.65
C SER A 82 19.89 20.23 9.86
N GLU A 83 19.29 21.41 9.80
CA GLU A 83 18.53 22.01 10.89
C GLU A 83 17.34 21.14 11.29
N PHE A 84 16.66 20.53 10.30
CA PHE A 84 15.62 19.54 10.53
C PHE A 84 16.16 18.32 11.32
N ARG A 85 17.32 17.77 10.94
CA ARG A 85 17.93 16.61 11.62
C ARG A 85 18.38 16.97 13.04
N ASP A 86 18.96 18.14 13.24
CA ASP A 86 19.43 18.61 14.55
C ASP A 86 18.27 18.91 15.50
N ALA A 87 17.18 19.51 14.99
CA ALA A 87 15.94 19.70 15.74
C ALA A 87 15.32 18.35 16.15
N ALA A 88 15.28 17.37 15.23
CA ALA A 88 14.79 16.02 15.53
C ALA A 88 15.67 15.28 16.54
N ARG A 89 17.01 15.32 16.40
CA ARG A 89 17.96 14.79 17.41
C ARG A 89 17.69 15.39 18.79
N LYS A 90 17.57 16.72 18.87
CA LYS A 90 17.28 17.45 20.13
C LYS A 90 15.94 17.04 20.76
N GLN A 91 14.90 16.81 19.97
CA GLN A 91 13.61 16.31 20.44
C GLN A 91 13.69 14.87 20.98
N ILE A 92 14.45 13.99 20.31
CA ILE A 92 14.62 12.58 20.72
C ILE A 92 15.42 12.47 22.02
N SER A 93 16.47 13.29 22.18
CA SER A 93 17.31 13.29 23.39
C SER A 93 16.55 13.57 24.69
N PHE A 94 15.40 14.26 24.64
CA PHE A 94 14.53 14.48 25.80
C PHE A 94 14.11 13.18 26.50
N TYR A 95 13.92 12.09 25.75
CA TYR A 95 13.50 10.81 26.31
C TYR A 95 14.64 10.02 27.00
N ASN A 96 15.90 10.40 26.79
CA ASN A 96 17.10 9.75 27.35
C ASN A 96 17.18 8.21 27.09
N MET A 97 16.69 7.75 25.93
CA MET A 97 16.65 6.33 25.53
C MET A 97 17.42 6.02 24.23
N THR A 98 17.76 7.04 23.43
CA THR A 98 18.63 6.90 22.25
C THR A 98 20.04 7.40 22.58
N THR A 99 21.06 6.56 22.43
CA THR A 99 22.45 6.99 22.28
C THR A 99 22.72 7.28 20.81
N PHE A 100 23.22 8.50 20.51
CA PHE A 100 23.64 8.89 19.17
C PHE A 100 25.14 8.61 19.01
N PHE A 101 25.50 7.95 17.91
CA PHE A 101 26.87 7.66 17.52
C PHE A 101 27.14 8.24 16.14
N ASP A 102 27.89 9.34 16.09
CA ASP A 102 28.35 9.97 14.84
C ASP A 102 29.54 9.17 14.27
N GLN A 103 29.25 7.93 13.88
CA GLN A 103 30.18 6.89 13.47
C GLN A 103 29.57 6.02 12.37
N LYS A 104 30.36 5.73 11.33
CA LYS A 104 29.98 4.80 10.26
C LYS A 104 30.13 3.35 10.74
N VAL A 105 29.04 2.58 10.72
CA VAL A 105 29.08 1.12 10.87
C VAL A 105 29.68 0.53 9.58
N THR A 106 30.73 -0.28 9.72
CA THR A 106 31.47 -0.89 8.60
C THR A 106 31.08 -2.35 8.39
N THR A 107 30.72 -3.05 9.48
CA THR A 107 30.29 -4.44 9.46
C THR A 107 29.06 -4.61 10.35
N ILE A 108 28.09 -5.41 9.91
CA ILE A 108 27.04 -5.93 10.79
C ILE A 108 26.77 -7.40 10.48
N GLN A 109 26.62 -8.19 11.53
CA GLN A 109 26.38 -9.63 11.44
C GLN A 109 25.35 -10.08 12.48
N LYS A 110 24.61 -11.16 12.18
CA LYS A 110 23.74 -11.84 13.15
C LYS A 110 24.53 -12.94 13.85
N VAL A 111 24.53 -12.93 15.18
CA VAL A 111 25.23 -13.91 16.02
C VAL A 111 24.18 -14.52 16.95
N GLU A 112 23.82 -15.78 16.72
CA GLU A 112 22.74 -16.46 17.47
C GLU A 112 21.42 -15.63 17.47
N ASN A 113 21.03 -15.11 18.64
CA ASN A 113 19.83 -14.29 18.85
C ASN A 113 20.10 -12.77 18.82
N SER A 114 21.35 -12.34 18.61
CA SER A 114 21.78 -10.93 18.62
C SER A 114 22.28 -10.44 17.25
N PHE A 115 22.43 -9.14 17.14
CA PHE A 115 23.10 -8.46 16.03
C PHE A 115 24.28 -7.65 16.57
N HIS A 116 25.42 -7.78 15.89
CA HIS A 116 26.69 -7.15 16.27
C HIS A 116 27.07 -6.15 15.18
N ALA A 117 27.04 -4.85 15.50
CA ALA A 117 27.43 -3.78 14.59
C ALA A 117 28.83 -3.24 14.98
N THR A 118 29.78 -3.28 14.06
CA THR A 118 31.15 -2.83 14.26
C THR A 118 31.40 -1.48 13.60
N THR A 119 32.06 -0.60 14.34
CA THR A 119 32.53 0.73 13.93
C THR A 119 34.05 0.80 14.07
N ALA A 120 34.66 1.95 13.78
CA ALA A 120 36.07 2.19 14.10
C ALA A 120 36.39 2.18 15.62
N ASN A 121 35.40 2.40 16.48
CA ASN A 121 35.59 2.58 17.93
C ASN A 121 35.20 1.33 18.75
N GLY A 122 34.60 0.31 18.14
CA GLY A 122 34.19 -0.93 18.81
C GLY A 122 33.02 -1.64 18.13
N THR A 123 32.57 -2.73 18.76
CA THR A 123 31.36 -3.48 18.38
C THR A 123 30.27 -3.25 19.42
N TYR A 124 29.05 -3.04 18.96
CA TYR A 124 27.86 -2.80 19.78
C TYR A 124 26.81 -3.89 19.51
N THR A 125 26.08 -4.32 20.54
CA THR A 125 25.14 -5.45 20.47
C THR A 125 23.68 -5.03 20.67
N ALA A 126 22.76 -5.65 19.92
CA ALA A 126 21.33 -5.49 20.11
C ALA A 126 20.50 -6.68 19.65
N ARG A 127 19.25 -6.77 20.12
CA ARG A 127 18.27 -7.80 19.74
C ARG A 127 17.68 -7.61 18.34
N LYS A 128 17.62 -6.37 17.83
CA LYS A 128 16.93 -5.99 16.58
C LYS A 128 17.69 -4.91 15.82
N VAL A 129 17.45 -4.80 14.51
CA VAL A 129 18.10 -3.83 13.61
C VAL A 129 17.08 -3.11 12.72
N ILE A 130 17.21 -1.79 12.58
CA ILE A 130 16.48 -1.00 11.59
C ILE A 130 17.48 -0.36 10.62
N LEU A 131 17.44 -0.81 9.36
CA LEU A 131 18.28 -0.32 8.27
C LEU A 131 17.62 0.94 7.66
N ALA A 132 18.12 2.10 8.04
CA ALA A 132 17.68 3.43 7.59
C ALA A 132 18.73 4.13 6.71
N SER A 133 19.63 3.37 6.09
CA SER A 133 20.85 3.86 5.44
C SER A 133 20.63 4.66 4.14
N GLY A 134 19.40 4.71 3.62
CA GLY A 134 19.07 5.40 2.37
C GLY A 134 19.76 4.81 1.12
N VAL A 135 19.79 5.62 0.06
CA VAL A 135 20.36 5.29 -1.26
C VAL A 135 21.27 6.40 -1.76
N LYS A 136 22.17 6.03 -2.68
CA LYS A 136 22.94 6.96 -3.50
C LYS A 136 22.38 6.94 -4.93
N ASP A 137 22.22 8.11 -5.52
CA ASP A 137 21.85 8.31 -6.92
C ASP A 137 23.00 7.92 -7.86
N ASP A 138 22.68 7.13 -8.89
CA ASP A 138 23.62 6.50 -9.84
C ASP A 138 24.02 7.47 -10.97
N LEU A 139 24.51 8.67 -10.60
CA LEU A 139 24.88 9.70 -11.58
C LEU A 139 26.05 9.23 -12.48
N PRO A 140 26.02 9.50 -13.80
CA PRO A 140 27.12 9.19 -14.70
C PRO A 140 28.31 10.12 -14.46
N ASN A 141 29.50 9.68 -14.86
CA ASN A 141 30.75 10.45 -14.76
C ASN A 141 30.82 11.56 -15.84
N VAL A 142 29.94 12.56 -15.72
CA VAL A 142 29.94 13.79 -16.52
C VAL A 142 30.50 14.92 -15.64
N PRO A 143 31.60 15.59 -16.01
CA PRO A 143 32.18 16.66 -15.19
C PRO A 143 31.17 17.77 -14.88
N GLY A 144 31.08 18.15 -13.60
CA GLY A 144 30.17 19.17 -13.07
C GLY A 144 28.77 18.67 -12.68
N LEU A 145 28.35 17.48 -13.15
CA LEU A 145 27.02 16.93 -12.84
C LEU A 145 26.89 16.51 -11.37
N GLN A 146 27.94 15.91 -10.79
CA GLN A 146 27.92 15.45 -9.40
C GLN A 146 27.96 16.63 -8.41
N GLU A 147 28.59 17.73 -8.81
CA GLU A 147 28.72 18.98 -8.06
C GLU A 147 27.45 19.85 -8.12
N ALA A 148 26.71 19.76 -9.23
CA ALA A 148 25.44 20.44 -9.48
C ALA A 148 24.20 19.73 -8.90
N PHE A 149 24.32 18.45 -8.54
CA PHE A 149 23.20 17.69 -7.97
C PHE A 149 22.75 18.27 -6.62
N GLY A 150 21.43 18.51 -6.48
CA GLY A 150 20.81 19.27 -5.40
C GLY A 150 20.99 20.80 -5.48
N LYS A 151 21.56 21.33 -6.57
CA LYS A 151 21.90 22.75 -6.72
C LYS A 151 21.56 23.27 -8.12
N GLY A 152 20.30 23.09 -8.52
CA GLY A 152 19.78 23.33 -9.87
C GLY A 152 19.71 22.08 -10.77
N VAL A 153 20.29 20.94 -10.34
CA VAL A 153 20.02 19.61 -10.93
C VAL A 153 19.34 18.75 -9.86
N PHE A 154 18.12 18.28 -10.12
CA PHE A 154 17.31 17.52 -9.15
C PHE A 154 16.55 16.38 -9.82
N TRP A 155 16.03 15.43 -9.03
CA TRP A 155 15.28 14.26 -9.52
C TRP A 155 13.76 14.33 -9.24
N CYS A 156 13.31 15.33 -8.47
CA CYS A 156 11.97 15.38 -7.87
C CYS A 156 11.30 16.74 -8.10
N PRO A 157 10.25 16.85 -8.95
CA PRO A 157 9.60 18.13 -9.22
C PRO A 157 8.78 18.65 -8.02
N TRP A 158 8.35 17.77 -7.10
CA TRP A 158 7.73 18.18 -5.82
C TRP A 158 8.73 18.76 -4.82
N CYS A 159 10.02 18.46 -4.96
CA CYS A 159 11.05 18.82 -4.00
C CYS A 159 11.73 20.16 -4.33
N ASP A 160 11.91 20.46 -5.62
CA ASP A 160 12.68 21.60 -6.11
C ASP A 160 11.99 22.36 -7.27
N GLY A 161 10.85 21.86 -7.77
CA GLY A 161 10.23 22.36 -9.01
C GLY A 161 9.50 23.70 -8.86
N PHE A 162 9.06 24.07 -7.65
CA PHE A 162 8.43 25.36 -7.41
C PHE A 162 9.45 26.50 -7.54
N GLU A 163 10.64 26.33 -6.99
CA GLU A 163 11.76 27.27 -7.04
C GLU A 163 12.24 27.50 -8.49
N HIS A 164 12.16 26.47 -9.34
CA HIS A 164 12.63 26.50 -10.72
C HIS A 164 11.51 26.69 -11.78
N ARG A 165 10.30 27.08 -11.35
CA ARG A 165 9.13 27.31 -12.22
C ARG A 165 9.32 28.48 -13.21
N ASP A 166 8.73 28.36 -14.39
CA ASP A 166 8.81 29.26 -15.55
C ASP A 166 10.23 29.46 -16.15
N GLN A 167 11.22 28.65 -15.73
CA GLN A 167 12.62 28.74 -16.20
C GLN A 167 12.92 27.70 -17.30
N LYS A 168 14.08 27.81 -17.97
CA LYS A 168 14.53 26.89 -19.04
C LYS A 168 15.00 25.57 -18.45
N MET A 169 14.21 24.52 -18.60
CA MET A 169 14.45 23.23 -17.96
C MET A 169 15.15 22.24 -18.90
N GLY A 170 16.25 21.64 -18.43
CA GLY A 170 16.84 20.47 -19.07
C GLY A 170 16.26 19.17 -18.53
N VAL A 171 16.32 18.09 -19.31
CA VAL A 171 16.06 16.72 -18.85
C VAL A 171 17.27 15.85 -19.19
N LEU A 172 17.86 15.23 -18.17
CA LEU A 172 19.00 14.32 -18.23
C LEU A 172 18.55 12.91 -17.87
N GLY A 173 19.15 11.87 -18.44
CA GLY A 173 18.89 10.48 -18.06
C GLY A 173 18.77 9.51 -19.23
N ASP A 174 18.08 8.39 -18.99
CA ASP A 174 17.63 7.50 -20.06
C ASP A 174 16.48 8.15 -20.83
N PHE A 175 16.51 8.17 -22.17
CA PHE A 175 15.49 8.82 -22.99
C PHE A 175 14.08 8.25 -22.73
N SER A 176 13.98 7.00 -22.26
CA SER A 176 12.70 6.38 -21.94
C SER A 176 12.03 6.85 -20.64
N ASP A 177 12.74 7.64 -19.83
CA ASP A 177 12.19 8.30 -18.64
C ASP A 177 11.84 9.78 -18.90
N ALA A 178 12.35 10.39 -19.97
CA ALA A 178 12.12 11.80 -20.29
C ALA A 178 10.62 12.14 -20.56
N TYR A 179 9.80 11.16 -20.95
CA TYR A 179 8.35 11.35 -21.07
C TYR A 179 7.69 11.71 -19.74
N ASP A 180 8.11 11.07 -18.64
CA ASP A 180 7.51 11.29 -17.32
C ASP A 180 7.87 12.68 -16.77
N SER A 181 9.12 13.11 -16.96
CA SER A 181 9.55 14.47 -16.65
C SER A 181 8.75 15.51 -17.44
N VAL A 182 8.54 15.33 -18.75
CA VAL A 182 7.71 16.23 -19.57
C VAL A 182 6.26 16.27 -19.08
N LYS A 183 5.70 15.10 -18.76
CA LYS A 183 4.34 14.93 -18.22
C LYS A 183 4.17 15.63 -16.85
N GLU A 184 5.19 15.63 -16.00
CA GLU A 184 5.16 16.25 -14.66
C GLU A 184 5.50 17.74 -14.66
N LEU A 185 6.41 18.19 -15.52
CA LEU A 185 6.90 19.57 -15.57
C LEU A 185 6.08 20.47 -16.50
N TYR A 186 5.70 19.98 -17.69
CA TYR A 186 5.12 20.85 -18.71
C TYR A 186 3.74 21.43 -18.36
N PRO A 187 2.78 20.67 -17.75
CA PRO A 187 1.45 21.22 -17.48
C PRO A 187 1.48 22.44 -16.54
N THR A 188 2.32 22.39 -15.49
CA THR A 188 2.24 23.29 -14.33
C THR A 188 3.48 24.13 -14.04
N LEU A 189 4.70 23.70 -14.44
CA LEU A 189 5.95 24.31 -13.98
C LEU A 189 6.80 24.96 -15.07
N ASN A 190 7.16 24.26 -16.15
CA ASN A 190 8.14 24.76 -17.14
C ASN A 190 7.65 24.57 -18.57
N LYS A 191 7.73 25.62 -19.40
CA LYS A 191 7.25 25.60 -20.81
C LYS A 191 8.39 25.47 -21.83
N ASP A 192 9.60 25.92 -21.49
CA ASP A 192 10.83 25.62 -22.23
C ASP A 192 11.46 24.37 -21.61
N ILE A 193 11.43 23.25 -22.34
CA ILE A 193 12.02 21.98 -21.92
C ILE A 193 12.89 21.40 -23.05
N HIS A 194 14.15 21.12 -22.73
CA HIS A 194 15.12 20.46 -23.62
C HIS A 194 15.56 19.11 -23.04
N ILE A 195 15.31 18.02 -23.76
CA ILE A 195 15.76 16.67 -23.41
C ILE A 195 17.15 16.43 -24.00
N TYR A 196 18.15 16.13 -23.16
CA TYR A 196 19.51 15.79 -23.57
C TYR A 196 19.69 14.28 -23.60
N ALA A 197 19.44 13.69 -24.78
CA ALA A 197 19.39 12.25 -24.93
C ALA A 197 20.77 11.57 -25.00
N ASN A 198 21.88 12.32 -25.09
CA ASN A 198 23.24 11.79 -25.03
C ASN A 198 23.50 10.62 -26.02
N GLY A 199 22.99 10.75 -27.26
CA GLY A 199 23.04 9.73 -28.31
C GLY A 199 21.99 8.60 -28.22
N THR A 200 21.19 8.55 -27.15
CA THR A 200 20.36 7.38 -26.82
C THR A 200 18.93 7.43 -27.39
N ASN A 201 18.44 8.59 -27.87
CA ASN A 201 17.11 8.74 -28.48
C ASN A 201 16.84 7.86 -29.71
N ASN A 202 17.88 7.34 -30.38
CA ASN A 202 17.75 6.42 -31.51
C ASN A 202 17.92 4.94 -31.09
N ASN A 203 18.06 4.64 -29.80
CA ASN A 203 18.24 3.29 -29.29
C ASN A 203 16.90 2.54 -29.27
N ALA A 204 16.81 1.45 -30.05
CA ALA A 204 15.59 0.65 -30.17
C ALA A 204 15.04 0.11 -28.84
N ALA A 205 15.90 -0.19 -27.85
CA ALA A 205 15.45 -0.64 -26.54
C ALA A 205 14.79 0.49 -25.73
N GLN A 206 15.33 1.71 -25.78
CA GLN A 206 14.71 2.86 -25.13
C GLN A 206 13.43 3.31 -25.86
N ILE A 207 13.43 3.30 -27.20
CA ILE A 207 12.22 3.54 -28.01
C ILE A 207 11.12 2.52 -27.66
N ASN A 208 11.45 1.24 -27.47
CA ASN A 208 10.47 0.24 -27.02
C ASN A 208 9.97 0.51 -25.58
N ARG A 209 10.83 0.97 -24.66
CA ARG A 209 10.40 1.35 -23.30
C ARG A 209 9.48 2.58 -23.29
N ILE A 210 9.84 3.69 -23.96
CA ILE A 210 8.97 4.88 -24.00
C ILE A 210 7.63 4.58 -24.69
N ASN A 211 7.64 3.77 -25.76
CA ASN A 211 6.41 3.28 -26.41
C ASN A 211 5.57 2.37 -25.49
N SER A 212 6.18 1.68 -24.53
CA SER A 212 5.45 0.88 -23.53
C SER A 212 4.81 1.72 -22.42
N LYS A 213 5.38 2.89 -22.10
CA LYS A 213 4.78 3.88 -21.20
C LYS A 213 3.65 4.67 -21.87
N ASN A 214 3.91 5.25 -23.04
CA ASN A 214 2.91 5.88 -23.88
C ASN A 214 3.31 5.86 -25.35
N LYS A 215 2.55 5.16 -26.20
CA LYS A 215 2.79 5.07 -27.66
C LYS A 215 2.70 6.44 -28.37
N ASP A 216 2.00 7.40 -27.78
CA ASP A 216 1.76 8.74 -28.32
C ASP A 216 2.71 9.81 -27.78
N TRP A 217 3.82 9.43 -27.12
CA TRP A 217 4.82 10.37 -26.58
C TRP A 217 5.30 11.40 -27.63
N GLN A 218 5.42 11.01 -28.90
CA GLN A 218 5.78 11.90 -30.01
C GLN A 218 4.74 13.00 -30.24
N LYS A 219 3.45 12.67 -30.14
CA LYS A 219 2.35 13.66 -30.26
C LYS A 219 2.41 14.65 -29.09
N VAL A 220 2.75 14.18 -27.89
CA VAL A 220 2.91 15.02 -26.70
C VAL A 220 4.11 15.97 -26.87
N PHE A 221 5.27 15.45 -27.26
CA PHE A 221 6.48 16.26 -27.47
C PHE A 221 6.28 17.31 -28.57
N ASN A 222 5.64 16.94 -29.69
CA ASN A 222 5.30 17.89 -30.76
C ASN A 222 4.28 18.94 -30.30
N LYS A 223 3.23 18.55 -29.56
CA LYS A 223 2.20 19.47 -29.04
C LYS A 223 2.77 20.47 -28.01
N TYR A 224 3.77 20.05 -27.26
CA TYR A 224 4.43 20.84 -26.21
C TYR A 224 5.76 21.47 -26.69
N ASN A 225 6.08 21.36 -27.98
CA ASN A 225 7.29 21.91 -28.61
C ASN A 225 8.60 21.55 -27.87
N ILE A 226 8.69 20.31 -27.38
CA ILE A 226 9.82 19.80 -26.59
C ILE A 226 11.02 19.55 -27.52
N THR A 227 12.14 20.22 -27.28
CA THR A 227 13.37 19.96 -28.04
C THR A 227 14.04 18.68 -27.53
N VAL A 228 14.41 17.78 -28.46
CA VAL A 228 15.29 16.65 -28.16
C VAL A 228 16.66 16.92 -28.76
N ASN A 229 17.66 17.19 -27.91
CA ASN A 229 19.05 17.30 -28.33
C ASN A 229 19.72 15.91 -28.22
N PRO A 230 20.18 15.32 -29.34
CA PRO A 230 20.78 13.98 -29.37
C PRO A 230 22.28 13.97 -29.09
N LYS A 231 22.94 15.13 -28.93
CA LYS A 231 24.41 15.23 -28.87
C LYS A 231 24.96 14.60 -27.57
N PRO A 232 26.14 13.96 -27.61
CA PRO A 232 26.82 13.53 -26.40
C PRO A 232 27.27 14.74 -25.55
N ILE A 233 27.02 14.68 -24.25
CA ILE A 233 27.42 15.72 -23.29
C ILE A 233 28.90 15.54 -22.95
N LEU A 234 29.67 16.63 -23.03
CA LEU A 234 31.09 16.68 -22.65
C LEU A 234 31.26 17.10 -21.19
N ASN A 235 30.56 18.15 -20.75
CA ASN A 235 30.46 18.57 -19.35
C ASN A 235 29.20 19.44 -19.13
N ILE A 236 28.86 19.69 -17.85
CA ILE A 236 27.83 20.65 -17.45
C ILE A 236 28.48 21.64 -16.47
N THR A 237 28.69 22.88 -16.92
CA THR A 237 29.34 23.92 -16.09
C THR A 237 28.28 24.84 -15.49
N ARG A 238 28.16 24.87 -14.16
CA ARG A 238 27.34 25.83 -13.42
C ARG A 238 28.02 27.21 -13.43
N THR A 239 27.33 28.23 -13.93
CA THR A 239 27.88 29.59 -14.14
C THR A 239 27.29 30.65 -13.21
N GLN A 240 26.12 30.40 -12.63
CA GLN A 240 25.47 31.21 -11.60
C GLN A 240 24.85 30.26 -10.57
N SER A 241 24.84 30.63 -9.29
CA SER A 241 24.09 29.91 -8.28
C SER A 241 22.76 30.61 -8.02
N GLY A 242 21.67 29.84 -7.89
CA GLY A 242 20.32 30.38 -7.65
C GLY A 242 20.10 31.11 -6.33
N SER A 243 21.10 31.15 -5.44
CA SER A 243 21.15 32.02 -4.26
C SER A 243 21.62 33.45 -4.55
N ASP A 244 22.26 33.66 -5.71
CA ASP A 244 23.04 34.88 -6.00
C ASP A 244 22.10 36.02 -6.45
N VAL A 245 20.87 35.66 -6.84
CA VAL A 245 19.76 36.55 -7.15
C VAL A 245 18.64 36.31 -6.13
N HIS A 246 18.40 37.26 -5.24
CA HIS A 246 17.35 37.15 -4.21
C HIS A 246 15.97 37.43 -4.80
N ASP A 247 15.09 36.42 -4.83
CA ASP A 247 13.69 36.55 -5.24
C ASP A 247 12.71 36.55 -4.07
N SER A 248 11.72 37.46 -4.09
CA SER A 248 10.67 37.53 -3.06
C SER A 248 9.56 36.49 -3.24
N THR A 249 9.56 35.73 -4.34
CA THR A 249 8.60 34.66 -4.65
C THR A 249 9.22 33.26 -4.56
N ARG A 250 10.36 33.13 -3.86
CA ARG A 250 11.16 31.89 -3.71
C ARG A 250 11.59 31.25 -5.04
N LYS A 251 11.89 32.01 -6.09
CA LYS A 251 12.60 31.44 -7.25
C LYS A 251 14.09 31.35 -6.98
N GLU A 252 14.71 30.24 -7.37
CA GLU A 252 16.16 30.09 -7.41
C GLU A 252 16.63 30.20 -8.86
N PHE A 253 17.45 31.21 -9.16
CA PHE A 253 17.93 31.51 -10.52
C PHE A 253 19.30 30.90 -10.79
N ASP A 254 19.36 29.57 -10.82
CA ASP A 254 20.56 28.84 -11.21
C ASP A 254 20.87 29.02 -12.70
N LYS A 255 22.14 28.85 -13.11
CA LYS A 255 22.52 28.83 -14.54
C LYS A 255 23.61 27.83 -14.85
N PHE A 256 23.48 27.22 -16.03
CA PHE A 256 24.38 26.19 -16.53
C PHE A 256 24.64 26.33 -18.02
N LEU A 257 25.86 25.96 -18.42
CA LEU A 257 26.24 25.70 -19.80
C LEU A 257 26.46 24.19 -20.00
N VAL A 258 25.63 23.57 -20.84
CA VAL A 258 25.82 22.19 -21.28
C VAL A 258 26.73 22.22 -22.50
N TYR A 259 27.94 21.68 -22.39
CA TYR A 259 28.87 21.57 -23.51
C TYR A 259 28.77 20.20 -24.17
N PHE A 260 28.82 20.15 -25.51
CA PHE A 260 28.72 18.92 -26.29
C PHE A 260 30.06 18.54 -26.92
N THR A 261 30.20 17.27 -27.31
CA THR A 261 31.44 16.76 -27.93
C THR A 261 31.76 17.33 -29.32
N ASP A 262 30.84 18.09 -29.92
CA ASP A 262 31.07 18.83 -31.18
C ASP A 262 31.54 20.29 -30.96
N GLY A 263 31.77 20.69 -29.71
CA GLY A 263 32.22 22.04 -29.35
C GLY A 263 31.10 23.08 -29.23
N SER A 264 29.85 22.72 -29.53
CA SER A 264 28.69 23.59 -29.26
C SER A 264 28.25 23.53 -27.79
N TYR A 265 27.40 24.48 -27.37
CA TYR A 265 26.83 24.50 -26.03
C TYR A 265 25.39 25.05 -26.01
N GLU A 266 24.65 24.79 -24.93
CA GLU A 266 23.34 25.37 -24.62
C GLU A 266 23.30 25.94 -23.19
N GLU A 267 22.52 27.00 -22.97
CA GLU A 267 22.23 27.54 -21.63
C GLU A 267 20.93 26.95 -21.07
N ARG A 268 20.95 26.46 -19.82
CA ARG A 268 19.76 26.10 -19.04
C ARG A 268 19.82 26.70 -17.64
N ASP A 269 18.66 26.85 -17.04
CA ASP A 269 18.53 27.41 -15.69
C ASP A 269 18.47 26.29 -14.64
N ALA A 270 17.84 25.15 -14.98
CA ALA A 270 17.76 23.96 -14.11
C ALA A 270 17.64 22.65 -14.91
N PHE A 271 17.75 21.49 -14.23
CA PHE A 271 17.58 20.16 -14.83
C PHE A 271 16.80 19.17 -13.96
N MET A 272 15.94 18.39 -14.61
CA MET A 272 15.46 17.11 -14.12
C MET A 272 16.46 15.98 -14.46
N ALA A 273 16.75 15.10 -13.51
CA ALA A 273 17.78 14.06 -13.62
C ALA A 273 17.23 12.64 -13.37
N ASN A 274 16.87 11.95 -14.45
CA ASN A 274 16.33 10.60 -14.46
C ASN A 274 17.45 9.55 -14.44
N TYR A 275 18.05 9.34 -13.26
CA TYR A 275 19.05 8.29 -13.02
C TYR A 275 18.55 7.28 -11.99
N GLY A 276 19.13 6.08 -12.00
CA GLY A 276 18.83 5.05 -11.01
C GLY A 276 19.36 5.42 -9.61
N ALA A 277 19.05 4.59 -8.61
CA ALA A 277 19.68 4.69 -7.29
C ALA A 277 20.02 3.30 -6.73
N SER A 278 21.16 3.22 -6.02
CA SER A 278 21.69 2.02 -5.38
C SER A 278 21.73 2.18 -3.86
N GLN A 279 21.79 1.09 -3.08
CA GLN A 279 21.99 1.19 -1.63
C GLN A 279 23.22 2.05 -1.30
N ALA A 280 23.08 2.98 -0.36
CA ALA A 280 24.22 3.79 0.12
C ALA A 280 25.18 2.98 1.03
N SER A 281 24.79 1.77 1.43
CA SER A 281 25.52 0.94 2.38
C SER A 281 25.58 -0.53 1.94
N GLN A 282 26.67 -1.21 2.29
CA GLN A 282 26.87 -2.65 2.06
C GLN A 282 26.28 -3.53 3.18
N LEU A 283 25.91 -2.93 4.33
CA LEU A 283 25.39 -3.61 5.51
C LEU A 283 24.14 -4.48 5.24
N PRO A 284 23.18 -4.12 4.35
CA PRO A 284 22.06 -4.99 4.01
C PRO A 284 22.50 -6.30 3.35
N TYR A 285 23.51 -6.25 2.46
CA TYR A 285 24.08 -7.44 1.79
C TYR A 285 24.82 -8.34 2.78
N GLN A 286 25.54 -7.77 3.75
CA GLN A 286 26.23 -8.53 4.80
C GLN A 286 25.26 -9.34 5.69
N LEU A 287 24.06 -8.81 5.94
CA LEU A 287 22.99 -9.52 6.66
C LEU A 287 22.28 -10.59 5.82
N GLY A 288 22.50 -10.63 4.50
CA GLY A 288 21.78 -11.52 3.60
C GLY A 288 20.29 -11.18 3.46
N VAL A 289 19.91 -9.91 3.56
CA VAL A 289 18.50 -9.51 3.29
C VAL A 289 18.17 -9.73 1.81
N GLY A 290 16.91 -10.09 1.54
CA GLY A 290 16.39 -10.15 0.18
C GLY A 290 16.24 -8.77 -0.43
N PHE A 291 16.31 -8.69 -1.75
CA PHE A 291 16.20 -7.46 -2.53
C PHE A 291 15.07 -7.54 -3.55
N LEU A 292 14.51 -6.39 -3.90
CA LEU A 292 13.67 -6.18 -5.08
C LEU A 292 14.36 -5.14 -5.96
N GLY A 293 14.93 -5.57 -7.08
CA GLY A 293 15.86 -4.74 -7.86
C GLY A 293 17.08 -4.33 -7.02
N LYS A 294 17.31 -3.02 -6.88
CA LYS A 294 18.39 -2.43 -6.05
C LYS A 294 17.96 -2.08 -4.61
N LYS A 295 16.72 -2.40 -4.22
CA LYS A 295 16.11 -1.99 -2.95
C LYS A 295 15.95 -3.17 -1.98
N ILE A 296 16.05 -2.93 -0.68
CA ILE A 296 15.81 -3.95 0.36
C ILE A 296 14.35 -4.39 0.24
N ASN A 297 14.09 -5.69 0.09
CA ASN A 297 12.73 -6.23 0.01
C ASN A 297 12.05 -6.10 1.39
N THR A 298 11.05 -5.22 1.46
CA THR A 298 10.27 -4.92 2.66
C THR A 298 8.77 -5.16 2.47
N MET A 299 8.40 -6.04 1.53
CA MET A 299 7.01 -6.38 1.23
C MET A 299 6.30 -7.14 2.37
N ALA A 300 7.03 -7.53 3.43
CA ALA A 300 6.45 -8.18 4.60
C ALA A 300 5.85 -7.16 5.60
N PRO A 301 4.73 -7.49 6.29
CA PRO A 301 4.03 -6.56 7.17
C PRO A 301 4.92 -5.85 8.20
N GLY A 302 4.74 -4.53 8.31
CA GLY A 302 5.55 -3.67 9.16
C GLY A 302 6.92 -3.27 8.60
N LEU A 303 7.19 -3.47 7.30
CA LEU A 303 8.49 -3.24 6.63
C LEU A 303 9.62 -4.16 7.11
N ARG A 304 9.28 -5.40 7.46
CA ARG A 304 10.28 -6.44 7.77
C ARG A 304 11.03 -6.86 6.51
N THR A 305 12.31 -7.13 6.66
CA THR A 305 13.11 -7.80 5.64
C THR A 305 12.92 -9.33 5.68
N THR A 306 13.60 -10.07 4.81
CA THR A 306 13.66 -11.54 4.88
C THR A 306 14.44 -12.07 6.09
N VAL A 307 15.15 -11.22 6.84
CA VAL A 307 15.95 -11.62 8.02
C VAL A 307 15.15 -11.32 9.29
N PRO A 308 14.74 -12.34 10.09
CA PRO A 308 13.98 -12.12 11.32
C PRO A 308 14.73 -11.23 12.31
N GLY A 309 14.07 -10.15 12.75
CA GLY A 309 14.63 -9.10 13.60
C GLY A 309 15.24 -7.90 12.86
N VAL A 310 15.13 -7.83 11.51
CA VAL A 310 15.66 -6.73 10.69
C VAL A 310 14.58 -6.07 9.84
N TRP A 311 14.51 -4.73 9.89
CA TRP A 311 13.62 -3.87 9.09
C TRP A 311 14.41 -3.00 8.09
N GLY A 312 13.75 -2.56 7.01
CA GLY A 312 14.28 -1.56 6.08
C GLY A 312 13.34 -0.36 5.95
N VAL A 313 13.85 0.88 6.02
CA VAL A 313 13.01 2.09 6.10
C VAL A 313 13.57 3.29 5.31
N GLY A 314 12.67 4.18 4.90
CA GLY A 314 12.98 5.25 3.95
C GLY A 314 13.54 4.70 2.64
N ASP A 315 14.29 5.52 1.91
CA ASP A 315 14.70 5.27 0.53
C ASP A 315 15.42 3.94 0.27
N ALA A 316 16.00 3.29 1.30
CA ALA A 316 16.65 1.99 1.18
C ALA A 316 15.67 0.85 0.83
N ASN A 317 14.38 1.01 1.15
CA ASN A 317 13.34 -0.02 1.06
C ASN A 317 12.72 -0.15 -0.34
N SER A 318 11.85 -1.15 -0.54
CA SER A 318 11.31 -1.54 -1.84
C SER A 318 9.92 -0.99 -2.20
N ASP A 319 9.35 -0.06 -1.44
CA ASP A 319 8.06 0.57 -1.80
C ASP A 319 8.20 1.76 -2.77
N ASN A 320 9.44 2.11 -3.11
CA ASN A 320 9.83 3.17 -4.07
C ASN A 320 9.36 4.60 -3.71
N SER A 321 8.83 4.82 -2.50
CA SER A 321 8.34 6.14 -2.08
C SER A 321 9.45 6.97 -1.41
N THR A 322 10.31 7.62 -2.20
CA THR A 322 11.48 8.33 -1.66
C THR A 322 11.23 9.82 -1.42
N ASN A 323 10.55 10.17 -0.32
CA ASN A 323 10.39 11.55 0.14
C ASN A 323 10.49 11.63 1.69
N VAL A 324 10.70 12.82 2.25
CA VAL A 324 10.94 12.98 3.71
C VAL A 324 9.72 12.58 4.56
N PRO A 325 8.47 12.97 4.25
CA PRO A 325 7.30 12.50 4.99
C PRO A 325 7.17 10.97 5.01
N HIS A 326 7.38 10.31 3.86
CA HIS A 326 7.34 8.85 3.77
C HIS A 326 8.51 8.18 4.49
N ALA A 327 9.71 8.76 4.44
CA ALA A 327 10.84 8.28 5.24
C ALA A 327 10.50 8.32 6.74
N MET A 328 9.89 9.41 7.23
CA MET A 328 9.42 9.50 8.62
C MET A 328 8.33 8.46 8.92
N ALA A 329 7.35 8.28 8.05
CA ALA A 329 6.25 7.32 8.23
C ALA A 329 6.75 5.86 8.29
N SER A 330 7.59 5.46 7.34
CA SER A 330 8.22 4.13 7.28
C SER A 330 9.11 3.84 8.50
N GLY A 331 9.89 4.84 8.95
CA GLY A 331 10.65 4.77 10.20
C GLY A 331 9.77 4.53 11.44
N LYS A 332 8.69 5.30 11.58
CA LYS A 332 7.72 5.16 12.69
C LYS A 332 6.99 3.81 12.66
N LYS A 333 6.64 3.31 11.46
CA LYS A 333 6.02 2.01 11.23
C LYS A 333 6.94 0.87 11.71
N ALA A 334 8.20 0.83 11.25
CA ALA A 334 9.15 -0.18 11.69
C ALA A 334 9.39 -0.14 13.22
N ALA A 335 9.49 1.04 13.82
CA ALA A 335 9.64 1.19 15.27
C ALA A 335 8.50 0.55 16.08
N VAL A 336 7.24 0.70 15.64
CA VAL A 336 6.09 0.09 16.33
C VAL A 336 6.08 -1.43 16.16
N PHE A 337 6.30 -1.95 14.95
CA PHE A 337 6.38 -3.40 14.75
C PHE A 337 7.58 -4.03 15.48
N CYS A 338 8.72 -3.34 15.54
CA CYS A 338 9.90 -3.75 16.29
C CYS A 338 9.64 -3.79 17.80
N HIS A 339 9.05 -2.73 18.39
CA HIS A 339 8.66 -2.72 19.81
C HIS A 339 7.68 -3.85 20.15
N VAL A 340 6.69 -4.10 19.30
CA VAL A 340 5.69 -5.15 19.53
C VAL A 340 6.32 -6.54 19.43
N GLU A 341 7.23 -6.77 18.49
CA GLU A 341 7.99 -8.03 18.41
C GLU A 341 8.87 -8.25 19.65
N LEU A 342 9.60 -7.22 20.09
CA LEU A 342 10.41 -7.24 21.32
C LEU A 342 9.57 -7.56 22.58
N ALA A 343 8.38 -6.96 22.69
CA ALA A 343 7.48 -7.16 23.82
C ALA A 343 6.82 -8.55 23.83
N THR A 344 6.45 -9.07 22.66
CA THR A 344 5.96 -10.45 22.51
C THR A 344 7.03 -11.47 22.90
N GLU A 345 8.29 -11.25 22.52
CA GLU A 345 9.43 -12.09 22.95
C GLU A 345 9.62 -12.10 24.47
N GLU A 346 9.54 -10.95 25.12
CA GLU A 346 9.67 -10.81 26.59
C GLU A 346 8.56 -11.54 27.34
N LEU A 347 7.30 -11.33 26.92
CA LEU A 347 6.15 -12.04 27.49
C LEU A 347 6.25 -13.56 27.27
N ALA A 348 6.78 -13.98 26.12
CA ALA A 348 7.02 -15.38 25.81
C ALA A 348 8.17 -15.98 26.65
N GLN A 349 9.20 -15.20 27.02
CA GLN A 349 10.27 -15.62 27.94
C GLN A 349 9.76 -15.84 29.37
N VAL A 350 8.86 -14.98 29.87
CA VAL A 350 8.23 -15.10 31.21
C VAL A 350 7.26 -16.30 31.30
N SER A 351 6.86 -16.87 30.16
CA SER A 351 5.86 -17.94 30.09
C SER A 351 6.41 -19.31 30.49
N ALA A 352 5.90 -19.86 31.60
CA ALA A 352 6.39 -21.09 32.23
C ALA A 352 6.23 -22.40 31.43
N THR A 353 5.60 -22.38 30.23
CA THR A 353 5.47 -23.58 29.38
C THR A 353 5.81 -23.28 27.91
N GLN A 354 6.59 -24.18 27.29
CA GLN A 354 7.03 -24.06 25.89
C GLN A 354 5.86 -23.88 24.91
N ALA A 355 4.73 -24.54 25.15
CA ALA A 355 3.52 -24.39 24.32
C ALA A 355 2.96 -22.96 24.33
N LYS A 356 2.94 -22.29 25.51
CA LYS A 356 2.50 -20.89 25.61
C LYS A 356 3.55 -19.92 25.04
N ARG A 357 4.84 -20.21 25.22
CA ARG A 357 5.96 -19.46 24.61
C ARG A 357 5.88 -19.49 23.08
N ALA A 358 5.63 -20.67 22.49
CA ALA A 358 5.40 -20.83 21.06
C ALA A 358 4.13 -20.13 20.58
N ALA A 359 3.02 -20.24 21.31
CA ALA A 359 1.76 -19.57 20.97
C ALA A 359 1.87 -18.03 20.96
N MET A 360 2.60 -17.43 21.92
CA MET A 360 2.84 -15.98 21.93
C MET A 360 3.74 -15.54 20.77
N LEU A 361 4.83 -16.25 20.49
CA LEU A 361 5.69 -15.97 19.32
C LEU A 361 4.95 -16.14 17.98
N GLY A 362 3.82 -16.86 17.96
CA GLY A 362 2.91 -17.00 16.82
C GLY A 362 1.69 -16.06 16.85
N ASP A 363 1.54 -15.15 17.82
CA ASP A 363 0.34 -14.32 17.96
C ASP A 363 0.27 -13.19 16.91
N ARG A 364 -0.17 -13.57 15.72
CA ARG A 364 -0.47 -12.69 14.58
C ARG A 364 -1.41 -11.55 14.97
N SER A 365 -2.28 -11.73 15.98
CA SER A 365 -3.22 -10.70 16.43
C SER A 365 -2.56 -9.49 17.08
N VAL A 366 -1.35 -9.61 17.67
CA VAL A 366 -0.64 -8.44 18.21
C VAL A 366 -0.11 -7.59 17.06
N HIS A 367 0.40 -8.22 16.01
CA HIS A 367 0.89 -7.52 14.82
C HIS A 367 -0.25 -6.93 13.98
N GLU A 368 -1.42 -7.57 13.90
CA GLU A 368 -2.63 -6.97 13.31
C GLU A 368 -3.14 -5.77 14.12
N ARG A 369 -3.10 -5.83 15.46
CA ARG A 369 -3.42 -4.68 16.32
C ARG A 369 -2.41 -3.55 16.17
N ALA A 370 -1.12 -3.87 16.03
CA ALA A 370 -0.08 -2.89 15.73
C ALA A 370 -0.30 -2.22 14.36
N ALA A 371 -0.72 -2.99 13.35
CA ALA A 371 -1.10 -2.47 12.04
C ALA A 371 -2.27 -1.48 12.15
N ARG A 372 -3.37 -1.88 12.81
CA ARG A 372 -4.54 -1.01 13.10
C ARG A 372 -4.15 0.31 13.75
N GLN A 373 -3.36 0.25 14.83
CA GLN A 373 -2.92 1.43 15.57
C GLN A 373 -1.98 2.36 14.78
N MET A 374 -1.35 1.85 13.70
CA MET A 374 -0.49 2.61 12.80
C MET A 374 -1.22 3.16 11.56
N GLY A 375 -2.51 2.86 11.37
CA GLY A 375 -3.19 3.11 10.10
C GLY A 375 -2.71 2.20 8.95
N ASP A 376 -2.05 1.08 9.29
CA ASP A 376 -1.50 0.12 8.33
C ASP A 376 -2.54 -0.93 7.89
N GLU A 377 -3.78 -0.82 8.38
CA GLU A 377 -4.95 -1.32 7.64
C GLU A 377 -5.30 -0.29 6.55
N VAL A 378 -4.76 -0.47 5.34
CA VAL A 378 -5.41 0.02 4.11
C VAL A 378 -6.69 -0.80 3.94
N GLY A 379 -7.70 -0.41 4.71
CA GLY A 379 -8.84 -1.29 5.00
C GLY A 379 -9.92 -0.69 5.91
N LYS A 380 -9.86 0.61 6.28
CA LYS A 380 -11.01 1.47 6.66
C LYS A 380 -10.61 2.90 7.02
N VAL A 381 -11.09 3.88 6.26
CA VAL A 381 -11.46 5.21 6.77
C VAL A 381 -12.75 5.65 6.06
N ASP A 382 -13.88 5.53 6.75
CA ASP A 382 -15.05 6.35 6.43
C ASP A 382 -14.77 7.77 6.92
N THR A 383 -14.38 8.68 6.02
CA THR A 383 -14.76 10.10 6.19
C THR A 383 -14.66 10.88 4.89
N THR A 384 -15.84 11.16 4.36
CA THR A 384 -16.17 12.35 3.58
C THR A 384 -15.36 13.59 3.98
N CYS A 385 -14.55 14.11 3.05
CA CYS A 385 -14.37 15.55 2.95
C CYS A 385 -15.43 16.06 1.95
N SER A 386 -16.43 16.77 2.44
CA SER A 386 -17.63 17.09 1.67
C SER A 386 -17.46 18.34 0.78
N GLU A 387 -17.35 18.13 -0.53
CA GLU A 387 -17.91 19.11 -1.46
C GLU A 387 -19.44 18.97 -1.45
N TRP A 388 -20.12 19.94 -0.83
CA TRP A 388 -21.56 20.10 -0.94
C TRP A 388 -21.85 21.37 -1.75
N LEU A 389 -22.30 21.18 -3.00
CA LEU A 389 -23.05 22.21 -3.73
C LEU A 389 -24.56 21.91 -3.60
N PRO A 390 -25.41 22.96 -3.53
CA PRO A 390 -26.74 22.82 -2.94
C PRO A 390 -27.85 22.51 -3.96
N SER A 391 -28.87 21.79 -3.49
CA SER A 391 -30.21 21.77 -4.09
C SER A 391 -31.12 22.86 -3.49
N PRO A 392 -32.22 23.26 -4.16
CA PRO A 392 -32.90 24.53 -3.86
C PRO A 392 -33.91 24.54 -2.68
N GLU A 393 -34.17 25.78 -2.25
CA GLU A 393 -35.36 26.36 -1.62
C GLU A 393 -36.53 25.45 -1.19
N GLN A 394 -36.81 25.37 0.12
CA GLN A 394 -37.92 26.06 0.84
C GLN A 394 -39.35 25.65 0.42
N SER A 395 -40.23 25.26 1.35
CA SER A 395 -40.99 26.19 2.23
C SER A 395 -42.13 25.42 2.98
N PRO A 396 -42.96 26.02 3.87
CA PRO A 396 -42.72 26.99 4.96
C PRO A 396 -43.47 26.69 6.30
N SER A 397 -43.38 27.63 7.26
CA SER A 397 -44.15 27.81 8.53
C SER A 397 -43.67 27.00 9.76
N LYS A 398 -43.39 27.57 10.95
CA LYS A 398 -44.11 28.52 11.86
C LYS A 398 -45.36 27.86 12.49
N LYS A 399 -45.50 27.67 13.81
CA LYS A 399 -45.42 28.62 14.97
C LYS A 399 -45.01 27.84 16.28
N THR A 400 -44.94 28.32 17.55
CA THR A 400 -45.30 29.60 18.25
C THR A 400 -44.53 29.78 19.60
N ARG A 401 -44.61 31.00 20.17
CA ARG A 401 -44.66 31.46 21.60
C ARG A 401 -44.88 30.44 22.76
N ALA A 402 -44.55 30.72 24.05
CA ALA A 402 -44.02 31.95 24.69
C ALA A 402 -43.50 31.85 26.18
N ARG A 403 -42.60 32.80 26.50
CA ARG A 403 -42.40 33.60 27.75
C ARG A 403 -41.84 32.99 29.07
N PRO A 404 -41.28 33.84 29.99
CA PRO A 404 -40.39 33.42 31.09
C PRO A 404 -40.72 34.02 32.49
N LYS A 405 -39.81 33.81 33.47
CA LYS A 405 -39.48 34.68 34.64
C LYS A 405 -38.02 34.34 35.08
N ALA A 406 -37.09 35.30 35.15
CA ALA A 406 -36.73 36.17 36.30
C ALA A 406 -35.72 35.49 37.28
N THR A 407 -34.73 36.13 37.94
CA THR A 407 -34.39 37.57 38.11
C THR A 407 -32.92 37.78 38.55
N CYS A 408 -32.41 39.02 38.52
CA CYS A 408 -31.19 39.56 39.19
C CYS A 408 -29.82 38.97 38.77
N ALA A 409 -28.87 39.67 38.13
CA ALA A 409 -28.26 41.02 38.28
C ALA A 409 -26.90 41.00 39.06
N PRO A 410 -25.92 41.89 38.74
CA PRO A 410 -24.48 41.62 38.92
C PRO A 410 -23.78 42.62 39.89
N PRO A 411 -22.44 42.73 39.82
CA PRO A 411 -21.85 43.98 39.29
C PRO A 411 -20.66 43.74 38.31
N GLN A 412 -20.54 44.48 37.19
CA GLN A 412 -19.67 45.67 36.92
C GLN A 412 -18.17 45.32 36.72
N THR A 413 -17.36 45.96 35.86
CA THR A 413 -17.49 47.01 34.80
C THR A 413 -16.24 46.92 33.86
N ASP A 414 -15.92 47.75 32.86
CA ASP A 414 -16.43 48.99 32.19
C ASP A 414 -15.96 48.92 30.70
N GLN A 415 -16.71 49.34 29.68
CA GLN A 415 -16.88 50.69 29.07
C GLN A 415 -15.75 51.26 28.17
N ALA A 416 -16.22 52.01 27.16
CA ALA A 416 -15.57 52.97 26.26
C ALA A 416 -14.84 52.45 24.99
N THR A 417 -15.00 53.05 23.80
CA THR A 417 -16.05 53.93 23.22
C THR A 417 -15.82 54.06 21.70
N ASP A 418 -16.88 54.08 20.88
CA ASP A 418 -16.83 54.53 19.46
C ASP A 418 -16.77 56.07 19.35
N PRO A 419 -16.58 56.64 18.14
CA PRO A 419 -17.77 57.13 17.42
C PRO A 419 -17.75 56.98 15.88
N GLU A 420 -18.88 57.31 15.27
CA GLU A 420 -19.27 57.05 13.87
C GLU A 420 -18.88 58.17 12.87
N PHE A 421 -19.00 57.88 11.57
CA PHE A 421 -19.30 58.88 10.53
C PHE A 421 -20.19 58.27 9.43
N SER A 422 -21.02 59.09 8.78
CA SER A 422 -22.08 58.68 7.83
C SER A 422 -21.78 59.18 6.40
N ASP A 423 -22.18 58.41 5.38
CA ASP A 423 -23.15 58.82 4.33
C ASP A 423 -23.31 57.76 3.20
N SER A 424 -24.17 58.04 2.20
CA SER A 424 -25.05 57.06 1.53
C SER A 424 -24.71 56.65 0.08
N ASP A 425 -25.35 55.55 -0.36
CA ASP A 425 -25.73 55.17 -1.74
C ASP A 425 -24.62 54.99 -2.82
N SER A 426 -24.43 53.83 -3.47
CA SER A 426 -25.47 53.04 -4.16
C SER A 426 -24.94 51.76 -4.87
N ASN A 427 -25.88 50.88 -5.26
CA ASN A 427 -25.83 49.89 -6.37
C ASN A 427 -24.90 48.65 -6.35
N LEU A 428 -25.58 47.49 -6.20
CA LEU A 428 -25.33 46.18 -6.86
C LEU A 428 -24.14 45.29 -6.36
N PRO A 429 -24.22 43.94 -6.50
CA PRO A 429 -23.76 43.06 -5.41
C PRO A 429 -22.77 41.93 -5.75
N ALA A 430 -22.21 41.38 -4.65
CA ALA A 430 -21.58 40.06 -4.47
C ALA A 430 -20.13 39.84 -5.01
N PRO A 431 -19.36 38.89 -4.41
CA PRO A 431 -19.26 38.59 -2.98
C PRO A 431 -17.79 38.52 -2.46
N ARG A 432 -17.59 38.52 -1.14
CA ARG A 432 -16.28 38.34 -0.48
C ARG A 432 -16.28 37.18 0.52
N ARG A 433 -15.16 36.44 0.54
CA ARG A 433 -14.51 35.70 1.65
C ARG A 433 -15.41 35.07 2.74
N LYS A 434 -15.36 33.73 2.84
CA LYS A 434 -15.68 32.99 4.08
C LYS A 434 -14.63 33.29 5.17
N ARG A 435 -15.04 33.21 6.44
CA ARG A 435 -14.18 32.92 7.60
C ARG A 435 -14.73 31.69 8.32
N THR A 436 -13.85 30.98 9.02
CA THR A 436 -14.14 29.74 9.76
C THR A 436 -14.68 30.01 11.16
N LEU A 437 -15.35 29.03 11.75
CA LEU A 437 -15.19 28.73 13.17
C LEU A 437 -15.33 27.22 13.44
N SER A 438 -14.60 26.74 14.44
CA SER A 438 -14.62 25.39 14.98
C SER A 438 -15.29 25.38 16.34
N GLU A 439 -16.03 24.32 16.71
CA GLU A 439 -16.18 23.88 18.12
C GLU A 439 -16.87 22.51 18.25
N LEU A 440 -16.90 21.98 19.48
CA LEU A 440 -17.60 20.76 19.93
C LEU A 440 -17.02 19.38 19.48
N MET A 441 -15.90 18.99 20.10
CA MET A 441 -15.66 17.59 20.50
C MET A 441 -15.42 17.51 22.02
N SER A 442 -16.24 16.76 22.76
CA SER A 442 -15.95 16.31 24.14
C SER A 442 -17.00 15.33 24.68
N ALA A 443 -16.71 14.02 24.62
CA ALA A 443 -17.29 12.99 25.49
C ALA A 443 -16.46 11.69 25.38
N SER A 444 -16.19 11.02 26.50
CA SER A 444 -15.52 9.71 26.56
C SER A 444 -16.49 8.61 27.03
N PRO A 445 -16.34 7.34 26.61
CA PRO A 445 -17.34 6.30 26.85
C PRO A 445 -17.20 5.59 28.23
N PRO A 446 -18.31 5.15 28.84
CA PRO A 446 -18.30 4.21 29.97
C PRO A 446 -18.23 2.73 29.51
N ALA A 447 -18.05 1.81 30.46
CA ALA A 447 -17.54 0.45 30.23
C ALA A 447 -18.60 -0.67 30.06
N HIS A 448 -18.08 -1.86 29.71
CA HIS A 448 -18.76 -3.15 29.50
C HIS A 448 -20.02 -3.46 30.31
N GLN A 449 -21.00 -4.10 29.65
CA GLN A 449 -21.58 -5.35 30.16
C GLN A 449 -22.11 -6.27 29.05
N SER A 450 -22.20 -7.57 29.34
CA SER A 450 -22.53 -8.63 28.40
C SER A 450 -24.01 -9.03 28.42
N LYS A 451 -24.63 -9.27 27.25
CA LYS A 451 -25.80 -10.14 27.11
C LYS A 451 -26.01 -10.58 25.65
N GLN A 452 -26.57 -11.76 25.47
CA GLN A 452 -27.14 -12.24 24.21
C GLN A 452 -28.50 -11.54 23.97
N TYR A 453 -28.92 -11.34 22.71
CA TYR A 453 -30.13 -11.97 22.12
C TYR A 453 -30.33 -11.55 20.64
N ARG A 454 -31.43 -12.04 20.04
CA ARG A 454 -31.76 -12.09 18.60
C ARG A 454 -32.10 -10.74 17.95
N HIS A 455 -32.16 -10.77 16.60
CA HIS A 455 -32.62 -9.71 15.71
C HIS A 455 -33.81 -8.86 16.19
N GLY A 456 -33.70 -7.55 15.95
CA GLY A 456 -34.77 -6.59 15.73
C GLY A 456 -34.22 -5.43 14.88
N GLN A 457 -34.94 -4.97 13.86
CA GLN A 457 -34.43 -3.95 12.92
C GLN A 457 -34.56 -2.53 13.47
N SER A 458 -33.58 -1.67 13.17
CA SER A 458 -33.67 -0.20 13.17
C SER A 458 -32.59 0.32 12.22
N GLY A 459 -32.90 1.33 11.41
CA GLY A 459 -32.15 1.63 10.18
C GLY A 459 -30.72 2.20 10.36
N GLY A 460 -29.83 1.75 9.48
CA GLY A 460 -28.45 2.21 9.27
C GLY A 460 -27.76 1.30 8.25
N ASP A 461 -27.30 1.87 7.14
CA ASP A 461 -26.52 1.26 6.03
C ASP A 461 -26.77 -0.23 5.70
N GLN A 462 -27.83 -0.48 4.91
CA GLN A 462 -28.14 -1.79 4.36
C GLN A 462 -27.12 -2.23 3.30
N HIS A 463 -26.08 -2.94 3.75
CA HIS A 463 -25.29 -3.81 2.88
C HIS A 463 -26.09 -5.10 2.63
N ASN A 464 -26.48 -5.36 1.38
CA ASN A 464 -27.14 -6.61 1.01
C ASN A 464 -26.24 -7.82 1.31
N GLN A 465 -26.83 -8.95 1.65
CA GLN A 465 -26.10 -10.21 1.76
C GLN A 465 -25.88 -10.81 0.36
N PHE A 466 -24.83 -11.60 0.16
CA PHE A 466 -24.61 -12.28 -1.12
C PHE A 466 -25.75 -13.26 -1.44
N CYS A 467 -26.10 -13.37 -2.73
CA CYS A 467 -27.01 -14.41 -3.20
C CYS A 467 -26.39 -15.81 -3.01
N THR A 468 -27.24 -16.78 -2.72
CA THR A 468 -26.86 -18.19 -2.53
C THR A 468 -26.26 -18.80 -3.80
N GLN A 469 -25.42 -19.82 -3.63
CA GLN A 469 -24.88 -20.63 -4.72
C GLN A 469 -26.01 -21.26 -5.54
N ARG A 470 -27.07 -21.77 -4.89
CA ARG A 470 -28.28 -22.29 -5.57
C ARG A 470 -29.03 -21.20 -6.35
N CYS A 471 -29.19 -19.98 -5.82
CA CYS A 471 -29.77 -18.85 -6.55
C CYS A 471 -28.98 -18.51 -7.83
N LEU A 472 -27.66 -18.36 -7.72
CA LEU A 472 -26.83 -17.94 -8.85
C LEU A 472 -26.62 -19.10 -9.86
N LEU A 473 -26.69 -20.36 -9.41
CA LEU A 473 -26.80 -21.52 -10.30
C LEU A 473 -28.13 -21.52 -11.05
N GLY A 474 -29.23 -21.12 -10.40
CA GLY A 474 -30.54 -20.94 -11.02
C GLY A 474 -30.54 -19.87 -12.11
N LEU A 475 -29.93 -18.70 -11.83
CA LEU A 475 -29.70 -17.62 -12.80
C LEU A 475 -28.86 -18.08 -14.00
N GLN A 476 -27.84 -18.93 -13.78
CA GLN A 476 -27.02 -19.51 -14.85
C GLN A 476 -27.75 -20.59 -15.68
N GLN A 477 -28.79 -21.23 -15.13
CA GLN A 477 -29.53 -22.30 -15.78
C GLN A 477 -30.92 -21.87 -16.27
N ASN A 478 -31.32 -20.61 -16.04
CA ASN A 478 -32.66 -20.08 -16.25
C ASN A 478 -33.75 -20.96 -15.58
N SER A 479 -33.53 -21.32 -14.31
CA SER A 479 -34.45 -22.18 -13.54
C SER A 479 -35.25 -21.39 -12.48
N ALA A 480 -35.74 -22.08 -11.46
CA ALA A 480 -36.59 -21.49 -10.42
C ALA A 480 -35.77 -20.62 -9.43
N LEU A 481 -36.42 -19.58 -8.90
CA LEU A 481 -35.88 -18.73 -7.84
C LEU A 481 -35.62 -19.55 -6.55
N ASP A 482 -34.58 -19.17 -5.83
CA ASP A 482 -34.18 -19.77 -4.55
C ASP A 482 -34.88 -19.06 -3.38
N ASP A 483 -35.87 -19.72 -2.78
CA ASP A 483 -36.63 -19.27 -1.60
C ASP A 483 -35.78 -19.01 -0.34
N SER A 484 -34.54 -19.51 -0.32
CA SER A 484 -33.57 -19.35 0.77
C SER A 484 -32.52 -18.26 0.46
N CYS A 485 -32.60 -17.61 -0.70
CA CYS A 485 -31.76 -16.45 -1.02
C CYS A 485 -32.19 -15.23 -0.18
N PRO A 486 -31.26 -14.53 0.51
CA PRO A 486 -31.60 -13.34 1.29
C PRO A 486 -32.18 -12.20 0.44
N ASN A 487 -31.93 -12.22 -0.88
CA ASN A 487 -32.41 -11.23 -1.84
C ASN A 487 -33.61 -11.73 -2.69
N PHE A 488 -34.25 -12.86 -2.34
CA PHE A 488 -35.36 -13.46 -3.11
C PHE A 488 -36.43 -12.44 -3.53
N GLY A 489 -36.89 -11.60 -2.60
CA GLY A 489 -37.91 -10.57 -2.86
C GLY A 489 -37.46 -9.41 -3.75
N LEU A 490 -36.15 -9.28 -4.03
CA LEU A 490 -35.61 -8.36 -5.03
C LEU A 490 -35.53 -9.00 -6.43
N HIS A 491 -35.52 -10.33 -6.51
CA HIS A 491 -35.50 -11.06 -7.78
C HIS A 491 -36.91 -11.30 -8.34
N GLN A 492 -37.93 -11.27 -7.48
CA GLN A 492 -39.34 -11.57 -7.82
C GLN A 492 -40.13 -10.31 -8.23
N HIS A 493 -39.99 -9.87 -9.48
CA HIS A 493 -40.75 -8.72 -10.01
C HIS A 493 -42.19 -9.06 -10.47
N ASP A 494 -42.52 -10.36 -10.61
CA ASP A 494 -43.88 -10.85 -10.84
C ASP A 494 -44.19 -11.92 -9.77
N PRO A 495 -45.15 -11.67 -8.85
CA PRO A 495 -45.55 -12.62 -7.82
C PRO A 495 -46.04 -13.97 -8.35
N ASN A 496 -46.41 -14.07 -9.63
CA ASN A 496 -46.90 -15.30 -10.26
C ASN A 496 -45.78 -16.12 -10.92
N ASN A 497 -44.57 -15.56 -11.06
CA ASN A 497 -43.47 -16.21 -11.76
C ASN A 497 -42.27 -16.47 -10.83
N ASN A 498 -42.13 -17.72 -10.41
CA ASN A 498 -41.05 -18.20 -9.54
C ASN A 498 -39.77 -18.58 -10.33
N GLN A 499 -39.47 -17.93 -11.46
CA GLN A 499 -38.24 -18.11 -12.24
C GLN A 499 -37.42 -16.84 -12.33
N HIS A 500 -36.12 -16.97 -12.59
CA HIS A 500 -35.24 -15.83 -12.84
C HIS A 500 -35.69 -15.08 -14.11
N GLN A 501 -36.11 -13.82 -13.95
CA GLN A 501 -36.69 -13.00 -15.04
C GLN A 501 -35.65 -12.35 -15.95
N ILE A 502 -34.36 -12.62 -15.70
CA ILE A 502 -33.22 -12.17 -16.48
C ILE A 502 -32.26 -13.35 -16.63
N THR A 503 -31.61 -13.48 -17.78
CA THR A 503 -30.57 -14.51 -18.00
C THR A 503 -29.23 -14.04 -17.45
N ALA A 504 -28.32 -14.97 -17.10
CA ALA A 504 -26.96 -14.59 -16.68
C ALA A 504 -26.23 -13.68 -17.69
N GLU A 505 -26.45 -13.86 -19.00
CA GLU A 505 -25.86 -13.00 -20.04
C GLU A 505 -26.42 -11.57 -20.03
N ALA A 506 -27.73 -11.40 -19.81
CA ALA A 506 -28.35 -10.09 -19.70
C ALA A 506 -27.99 -9.40 -18.39
N PHE A 507 -27.85 -10.16 -17.30
CA PHE A 507 -27.37 -9.68 -16.00
C PHE A 507 -25.94 -9.12 -16.09
N LEU A 508 -25.01 -9.81 -16.75
CA LEU A 508 -23.64 -9.31 -16.94
C LEU A 508 -23.62 -7.99 -17.73
N LYS A 509 -24.42 -7.88 -18.80
CA LYS A 509 -24.56 -6.64 -19.58
C LYS A 509 -25.19 -5.50 -18.76
N GLN A 510 -26.11 -5.80 -17.84
CA GLN A 510 -26.63 -4.79 -16.92
C GLN A 510 -25.61 -4.35 -15.88
N LEU A 511 -24.74 -5.24 -15.40
CA LEU A 511 -23.60 -4.86 -14.54
C LEU A 511 -22.59 -3.99 -15.31
N GLU A 512 -22.22 -4.37 -16.53
CA GLU A 512 -21.32 -3.60 -17.41
C GLU A 512 -21.85 -2.16 -17.61
N ILE A 513 -23.11 -2.01 -18.01
CA ILE A 513 -23.79 -0.70 -18.17
C ILE A 513 -23.94 0.07 -16.85
N GLN A 514 -24.03 -0.61 -15.70
CA GLN A 514 -24.10 0.02 -14.37
C GLN A 514 -22.71 0.57 -13.97
N LEU A 515 -21.67 -0.24 -14.12
CA LEU A 515 -20.29 0.09 -13.74
C LEU A 515 -19.69 1.18 -14.65
N ASP A 516 -19.98 1.16 -15.95
CA ASP A 516 -19.60 2.22 -16.90
C ASP A 516 -20.27 3.58 -16.58
N LYS A 517 -21.43 3.56 -15.92
CA LYS A 517 -22.22 4.76 -15.62
C LYS A 517 -21.83 5.40 -14.28
N ASP A 518 -21.67 4.59 -13.24
CA ASP A 518 -21.33 5.03 -11.89
C ASP A 518 -20.67 3.87 -11.14
N VAL A 519 -19.33 3.86 -11.16
CA VAL A 519 -18.52 2.70 -10.77
C VAL A 519 -18.44 2.48 -9.26
N ASP A 520 -18.64 3.53 -8.44
CA ASP A 520 -18.75 3.40 -6.98
C ASP A 520 -20.18 2.99 -6.55
N LYS A 521 -21.17 3.04 -7.46
CA LYS A 521 -22.56 2.72 -7.15
C LYS A 521 -22.81 1.22 -7.10
N HIS A 522 -22.91 0.71 -5.87
CA HIS A 522 -23.14 -0.70 -5.53
C HIS A 522 -22.03 -1.67 -6.00
N CYS A 523 -20.82 -1.16 -6.25
CA CYS A 523 -19.60 -1.96 -6.37
C CYS A 523 -18.63 -1.52 -5.27
N ILE A 524 -18.32 -2.41 -4.33
CA ILE A 524 -17.60 -2.07 -3.09
C ILE A 524 -16.41 -3.02 -2.92
N PRO A 525 -15.16 -2.53 -2.74
CA PRO A 525 -14.02 -3.40 -2.44
C PRO A 525 -14.27 -4.29 -1.20
N TYR A 526 -14.12 -5.61 -1.36
CA TYR A 526 -14.62 -6.61 -0.40
C TYR A 526 -13.50 -7.56 0.07
N GLY A 527 -12.69 -7.11 1.04
CA GLY A 527 -11.65 -7.92 1.67
C GLY A 527 -10.25 -7.72 1.07
N PRO A 528 -9.29 -8.61 1.36
CA PRO A 528 -7.88 -8.41 1.02
C PRO A 528 -7.62 -8.56 -0.48
N ILE A 529 -6.79 -7.67 -1.03
CA ILE A 529 -6.31 -7.74 -2.41
C ILE A 529 -5.41 -8.98 -2.57
N GLY A 530 -5.73 -9.83 -3.56
CA GLY A 530 -4.95 -11.02 -3.91
C GLY A 530 -3.86 -10.72 -4.95
N SER A 531 -2.94 -11.67 -5.14
CA SER A 531 -1.74 -11.49 -5.99
C SER A 531 -2.03 -11.16 -7.46
N TYR A 532 -3.22 -11.46 -7.96
CA TYR A 532 -3.64 -11.22 -9.34
C TYR A 532 -4.99 -10.51 -9.46
N GLY A 533 -5.55 -9.97 -8.36
CA GLY A 533 -6.83 -9.26 -8.41
C GLY A 533 -7.40 -8.91 -7.05
N ALA A 534 -8.20 -7.85 -7.01
CA ALA A 534 -8.93 -7.40 -5.83
C ALA A 534 -10.36 -7.94 -5.82
N PRO A 535 -10.87 -8.41 -4.67
CA PRO A 535 -12.26 -8.79 -4.51
C PRO A 535 -13.18 -7.56 -4.33
N PHE A 536 -14.39 -7.64 -4.88
CA PHE A 536 -15.45 -6.64 -4.80
C PHE A 536 -16.80 -7.32 -4.51
N GLN A 537 -17.65 -6.66 -3.74
CA GLN A 537 -19.07 -6.98 -3.63
C GLN A 537 -19.81 -6.11 -4.65
N VAL A 538 -20.55 -6.75 -5.57
CA VAL A 538 -21.27 -6.07 -6.65
C VAL A 538 -22.75 -6.39 -6.55
N THR A 539 -23.62 -5.38 -6.52
CA THR A 539 -25.07 -5.55 -6.51
C THR A 539 -25.69 -4.92 -7.75
N CYS A 540 -26.49 -5.69 -8.49
CA CYS A 540 -27.23 -5.19 -9.65
C CYS A 540 -28.43 -4.33 -9.23
N ASP A 541 -28.47 -3.08 -9.72
CA ASP A 541 -29.53 -2.09 -9.50
C ASP A 541 -30.95 -2.63 -9.75
N VAL A 542 -31.12 -3.37 -10.86
CA VAL A 542 -32.45 -3.65 -11.43
C VAL A 542 -33.15 -4.82 -10.74
N TYR A 543 -32.38 -5.85 -10.33
CA TYR A 543 -32.90 -7.12 -9.81
C TYR A 543 -32.27 -7.56 -8.47
N GLY A 544 -31.43 -6.72 -7.84
CA GLY A 544 -30.87 -6.95 -6.50
C GLY A 544 -29.89 -8.11 -6.34
N TYR A 545 -29.46 -8.77 -7.41
CA TYR A 545 -28.44 -9.84 -7.35
C TYR A 545 -27.13 -9.29 -6.79
N THR A 546 -26.71 -9.85 -5.65
CA THR A 546 -25.49 -9.46 -4.92
C THR A 546 -24.44 -10.57 -5.08
N VAL A 547 -23.34 -10.26 -5.76
CA VAL A 547 -22.32 -11.22 -6.24
C VAL A 547 -20.90 -10.78 -5.87
N LEU A 548 -19.93 -11.67 -6.02
CA LEU A 548 -18.50 -11.40 -5.83
C LEU A 548 -17.84 -11.15 -7.19
N GLY A 549 -17.15 -10.01 -7.33
CA GLY A 549 -16.28 -9.70 -8.47
C GLY A 549 -14.80 -9.83 -8.10
N LYS A 550 -14.00 -10.56 -8.89
CA LYS A 550 -12.53 -10.52 -8.82
C LYS A 550 -12.03 -9.56 -9.90
N GLY A 551 -11.88 -8.29 -9.54
CA GLY A 551 -11.37 -7.24 -10.42
C GLY A 551 -9.86 -7.35 -10.60
N THR A 552 -9.34 -7.12 -11.81
CA THR A 552 -7.91 -7.14 -12.10
C THR A 552 -7.50 -6.07 -13.12
N THR A 553 -6.21 -5.77 -13.12
CA THR A 553 -5.57 -4.78 -14.01
C THR A 553 -5.29 -5.37 -15.39
N PRO A 554 -5.23 -4.56 -16.47
CA PRO A 554 -4.79 -5.00 -17.80
C PRO A 554 -3.46 -5.77 -17.82
N LEU A 555 -2.55 -5.47 -16.88
CA LEU A 555 -1.25 -6.14 -16.74
C LEU A 555 -1.34 -7.63 -16.37
N HIS A 556 -2.36 -8.01 -15.58
CA HIS A 556 -2.53 -9.37 -15.05
C HIS A 556 -3.70 -10.13 -15.72
N TRP A 557 -4.48 -9.44 -16.57
CA TRP A 557 -5.57 -10.04 -17.33
C TRP A 557 -5.15 -11.20 -18.25
N PRO A 558 -3.95 -11.21 -18.90
CA PRO A 558 -3.48 -12.36 -19.68
C PRO A 558 -3.31 -13.64 -18.87
N GLU A 559 -3.15 -13.55 -17.56
CA GLU A 559 -3.07 -14.67 -16.61
C GLU A 559 -4.45 -15.01 -16.05
N VAL A 560 -5.17 -14.02 -15.51
CA VAL A 560 -6.47 -14.19 -14.85
C VAL A 560 -7.57 -14.68 -15.81
N SER A 561 -7.57 -14.21 -17.06
CA SER A 561 -8.54 -14.65 -18.07
C SER A 561 -8.45 -16.16 -18.37
N ARG A 562 -7.33 -16.83 -18.06
CA ARG A 562 -7.18 -18.29 -18.18
C ARG A 562 -8.08 -19.05 -17.19
N GLU A 563 -8.42 -18.46 -16.04
CA GLU A 563 -9.36 -19.06 -15.08
C GLU A 563 -10.75 -19.28 -15.70
N ILE A 564 -11.17 -18.42 -16.65
CA ILE A 564 -12.46 -18.53 -17.34
C ILE A 564 -12.62 -19.88 -18.04
N GLU A 565 -11.54 -20.42 -18.64
CA GLU A 565 -11.56 -21.75 -19.25
C GLU A 565 -11.63 -22.87 -18.20
N VAL A 566 -10.99 -22.67 -17.04
CA VAL A 566 -11.05 -23.63 -15.92
C VAL A 566 -12.45 -23.70 -15.31
N TYR A 567 -13.10 -22.55 -15.05
CA TYR A 567 -14.50 -22.49 -14.59
C TYR A 567 -15.45 -23.14 -15.62
N ARG A 568 -15.27 -22.89 -16.92
CA ARG A 568 -16.04 -23.56 -18.00
C ARG A 568 -15.89 -25.08 -17.97
N LEU A 569 -14.65 -25.60 -17.84
CA LEU A 569 -14.40 -27.05 -17.72
C LEU A 569 -14.96 -27.64 -16.41
N LEU A 570 -14.99 -26.85 -15.34
CA LEU A 570 -15.54 -27.23 -14.03
C LEU A 570 -17.03 -26.92 -13.86
N ARG A 571 -17.78 -26.61 -14.93
CA ARG A 571 -19.22 -26.28 -14.87
C ARG A 571 -20.07 -27.27 -14.07
N ALA A 572 -19.74 -28.57 -14.09
CA ALA A 572 -20.42 -29.62 -13.34
C ALA A 572 -20.11 -29.66 -11.82
N ALA A 573 -19.16 -28.85 -11.35
CA ALA A 573 -18.76 -28.71 -9.95
C ALA A 573 -19.11 -27.32 -9.36
N GLN A 574 -19.70 -26.43 -10.17
CA GLN A 574 -20.17 -25.11 -9.73
C GLN A 574 -21.38 -25.23 -8.79
N GLY A 575 -21.35 -24.48 -7.68
CA GLY A 575 -22.33 -24.64 -6.60
C GLY A 575 -22.19 -25.97 -5.84
N SER A 576 -21.00 -26.59 -5.88
CA SER A 576 -20.73 -27.89 -5.25
C SER A 576 -19.31 -27.98 -4.68
N ALA A 577 -18.28 -27.92 -5.52
CA ALA A 577 -16.87 -27.94 -5.11
C ALA A 577 -16.12 -26.64 -5.43
N ILE A 578 -16.72 -25.77 -6.27
CA ILE A 578 -16.25 -24.42 -6.60
C ILE A 578 -17.46 -23.46 -6.65
N PRO A 579 -17.26 -22.13 -6.55
CA PRO A 579 -18.36 -21.18 -6.70
C PRO A 579 -18.98 -21.19 -8.10
N VAL A 580 -20.23 -20.75 -8.22
CA VAL A 580 -20.85 -20.47 -9.52
C VAL A 580 -20.21 -19.24 -10.17
N PHE A 581 -19.34 -19.44 -11.16
CA PHE A 581 -18.87 -18.36 -12.03
C PHE A 581 -19.91 -18.07 -13.11
N LEU A 582 -20.27 -16.80 -13.26
CA LEU A 582 -21.30 -16.32 -14.19
C LEU A 582 -20.67 -15.83 -15.51
N GLY A 583 -19.57 -15.08 -15.44
CA GLY A 583 -18.87 -14.56 -16.60
C GLY A 583 -17.84 -13.49 -16.22
N ALA A 584 -17.41 -12.70 -17.19
CA ALA A 584 -16.58 -11.52 -16.98
C ALA A 584 -17.30 -10.27 -17.50
N VAL A 585 -16.95 -9.11 -16.94
CA VAL A 585 -17.33 -7.77 -17.43
C VAL A 585 -16.08 -6.89 -17.49
N ASP A 586 -16.09 -5.92 -18.39
CA ASP A 586 -15.09 -4.85 -18.42
C ASP A 586 -15.63 -3.61 -17.64
N MET A 587 -14.73 -2.71 -17.24
CA MET A 587 -15.04 -1.48 -16.47
C MET A 587 -13.83 -0.52 -16.47
N GLU A 588 -13.92 0.64 -15.82
CA GLU A 588 -12.75 1.50 -15.51
C GLU A 588 -12.78 1.94 -14.03
N TYR A 589 -11.88 1.40 -13.20
CA TYR A 589 -11.82 1.71 -11.76
C TYR A 589 -10.39 1.78 -11.22
N PHE A 590 -10.05 2.83 -10.45
CA PHE A 590 -8.71 2.98 -9.88
C PHE A 590 -8.66 2.61 -8.39
N LEU A 591 -8.50 1.32 -8.09
CA LEU A 591 -8.37 0.85 -6.71
C LEU A 591 -6.95 1.12 -6.19
N HIS A 592 -6.84 1.96 -5.17
CA HIS A 592 -5.58 2.23 -4.49
C HIS A 592 -4.97 0.92 -3.95
N ALA A 593 -3.65 0.76 -4.11
CA ALA A 593 -2.86 -0.47 -3.88
C ALA A 593 -3.10 -1.66 -4.84
N ALA A 594 -4.08 -1.63 -5.76
CA ALA A 594 -4.18 -2.59 -6.87
C ALA A 594 -3.87 -1.98 -8.24
N GLY A 595 -4.15 -0.68 -8.41
CA GLY A 595 -4.00 0.04 -9.68
C GLY A 595 -5.32 0.11 -10.46
N GLU A 596 -5.19 0.34 -11.77
CA GLU A 596 -6.30 0.47 -12.69
C GLU A 596 -6.94 -0.89 -13.02
N ILE A 597 -8.04 -1.20 -12.36
CA ILE A 597 -8.91 -2.35 -12.62
C ILE A 597 -9.72 -2.08 -13.89
N ARG A 598 -9.61 -2.98 -14.88
CA ARG A 598 -10.40 -2.90 -16.13
C ARG A 598 -11.22 -4.15 -16.47
N HIS A 599 -10.95 -5.27 -15.82
CA HIS A 599 -11.60 -6.54 -16.11
C HIS A 599 -12.01 -7.23 -14.80
N MET A 600 -13.21 -7.79 -14.72
CA MET A 600 -13.73 -8.39 -13.48
C MET A 600 -14.38 -9.75 -13.73
N LEU A 601 -13.92 -10.79 -13.02
CA LEU A 601 -14.57 -12.10 -13.01
C LEU A 601 -15.74 -12.11 -12.02
N ILE A 602 -16.96 -12.32 -12.50
CA ILE A 602 -18.19 -12.29 -11.71
C ILE A 602 -18.61 -13.71 -11.29
N MET A 603 -18.76 -13.94 -9.99
CA MET A 603 -19.08 -15.24 -9.41
C MET A 603 -19.88 -15.16 -8.09
N ALA A 604 -20.45 -16.28 -7.66
CA ALA A 604 -21.07 -16.43 -6.35
C ALA A 604 -20.03 -16.35 -5.22
N TRP A 605 -20.44 -15.83 -4.06
CA TRP A 605 -19.55 -15.74 -2.89
C TRP A 605 -19.17 -17.12 -2.36
N GLY A 606 -17.87 -17.42 -2.34
CA GLY A 606 -17.36 -18.77 -2.09
C GLY A 606 -17.48 -19.25 -0.64
N GLY A 607 -17.52 -18.34 0.34
CA GLY A 607 -17.58 -18.69 1.77
C GLY A 607 -16.54 -17.97 2.62
N GLU A 608 -16.41 -18.40 3.89
CA GLU A 608 -15.44 -17.86 4.85
C GLU A 608 -14.05 -18.50 4.70
N ASN A 609 -12.99 -17.74 4.97
CA ASN A 609 -11.60 -18.22 4.84
C ASN A 609 -11.22 -19.19 5.97
N LEU A 610 -10.68 -20.36 5.59
CA LEU A 610 -10.32 -21.44 6.51
C LEU A 610 -9.17 -21.11 7.49
N GLU A 611 -8.37 -20.06 7.28
CA GLU A 611 -7.31 -19.65 8.24
C GLU A 611 -7.86 -19.34 9.65
N LYS A 612 -9.17 -19.10 9.79
CA LYS A 612 -9.84 -18.79 11.08
C LYS A 612 -10.56 -19.98 11.71
N MET A 613 -10.51 -21.17 11.12
CA MET A 613 -11.26 -22.35 11.57
C MET A 613 -10.32 -23.45 12.10
N GLU A 614 -10.73 -24.12 13.19
CA GLU A 614 -9.98 -25.26 13.72
C GLU A 614 -10.05 -26.46 12.75
N MET A 615 -8.90 -27.10 12.52
CA MET A 615 -8.76 -28.17 11.53
C MET A 615 -9.41 -29.48 12.02
N SER A 616 -10.70 -29.65 11.73
CA SER A 616 -11.47 -30.83 12.12
C SER A 616 -11.40 -31.99 11.10
N LEU A 617 -11.68 -33.21 11.58
CA LEU A 617 -11.75 -34.40 10.73
C LEU A 617 -12.86 -34.35 9.66
N ASP A 618 -13.92 -33.56 9.86
CA ASP A 618 -14.93 -33.34 8.81
C ASP A 618 -14.50 -32.26 7.82
N LEU A 619 -13.85 -31.18 8.28
CA LEU A 619 -13.28 -30.18 7.38
C LEU A 619 -12.29 -30.82 6.39
N GLU A 620 -11.37 -31.65 6.90
CA GLU A 620 -10.43 -32.41 6.07
C GLU A 620 -11.13 -33.41 5.12
N ARG A 621 -12.30 -33.93 5.51
CA ARG A 621 -13.16 -34.77 4.66
C ARG A 621 -13.80 -33.96 3.53
N GLN A 622 -14.31 -32.77 3.79
CA GLN A 622 -14.89 -31.90 2.74
C GLN A 622 -13.80 -31.39 1.76
N ILE A 623 -12.60 -31.03 2.25
CA ILE A 623 -11.44 -30.69 1.40
C ILE A 623 -11.13 -31.84 0.43
N ARG A 624 -11.01 -33.08 0.94
CA ARG A 624 -10.79 -34.27 0.10
C ARG A 624 -11.93 -34.52 -0.90
N ARG A 625 -13.19 -34.29 -0.50
CA ARG A 625 -14.38 -34.45 -1.35
C ARG A 625 -14.36 -33.48 -2.54
N SER A 626 -14.17 -32.18 -2.29
CA SER A 626 -14.10 -31.15 -3.34
C SER A 626 -12.89 -31.32 -4.26
N ARG A 627 -11.71 -31.61 -3.69
CA ARG A 627 -10.51 -31.94 -4.48
C ARG A 627 -10.72 -33.15 -5.39
N LYS A 628 -11.43 -34.19 -4.92
CA LYS A 628 -11.74 -35.39 -5.72
C LYS A 628 -12.70 -35.08 -6.88
N GLU A 629 -13.66 -34.18 -6.68
CA GLU A 629 -14.63 -33.75 -7.70
C GLU A 629 -13.95 -32.96 -8.82
N ILE A 630 -13.15 -31.94 -8.47
CA ILE A 630 -12.34 -31.14 -9.40
C ILE A 630 -11.36 -32.04 -10.19
N TYR A 631 -10.71 -32.99 -9.52
CA TYR A 631 -9.81 -33.95 -10.15
C TYR A 631 -10.53 -34.95 -11.09
N ALA A 632 -11.78 -35.32 -10.79
CA ALA A 632 -12.58 -36.19 -11.65
C ALA A 632 -12.98 -35.50 -12.97
N LEU A 633 -13.21 -34.19 -12.94
CA LEU A 633 -13.38 -33.34 -14.13
C LEU A 633 -12.05 -33.03 -14.85
N GLY A 634 -10.92 -33.49 -14.31
CA GLY A 634 -9.63 -33.50 -14.99
C GLY A 634 -8.69 -32.35 -14.66
N ILE A 635 -9.09 -31.42 -13.79
CA ILE A 635 -8.26 -30.30 -13.35
C ILE A 635 -7.42 -30.71 -12.13
N VAL A 636 -6.16 -30.29 -12.11
CA VAL A 636 -5.29 -30.35 -10.94
C VAL A 636 -5.00 -28.92 -10.52
N HIS A 637 -5.58 -28.52 -9.40
CA HIS A 637 -5.27 -27.27 -8.71
C HIS A 637 -3.91 -27.46 -8.00
N GLU A 638 -2.87 -26.72 -8.41
CA GLU A 638 -1.53 -26.88 -7.83
C GLU A 638 -1.27 -25.90 -6.68
N ASP A 639 -2.15 -24.93 -6.45
CA ASP A 639 -2.09 -24.00 -5.32
C ASP A 639 -3.17 -24.31 -4.27
N MET A 640 -2.87 -25.24 -3.36
CA MET A 640 -3.76 -25.64 -2.28
C MET A 640 -3.47 -24.89 -0.96
N ARG A 641 -3.07 -23.61 -1.02
CA ARG A 641 -2.91 -22.76 0.19
C ARG A 641 -4.28 -22.50 0.84
N LEU A 642 -4.31 -22.35 2.17
CA LEU A 642 -5.57 -22.15 2.93
C LEU A 642 -6.43 -20.95 2.46
N PRO A 643 -5.87 -19.79 2.04
CA PRO A 643 -6.67 -18.70 1.47
C PRO A 643 -7.47 -19.06 0.22
N ASN A 644 -7.05 -20.07 -0.55
CA ASN A 644 -7.70 -20.49 -1.78
C ASN A 644 -8.80 -21.56 -1.53
N LEU A 645 -9.09 -21.83 -0.24
CA LEU A 645 -10.09 -22.77 0.26
C LEU A 645 -11.08 -22.02 1.17
N LEU A 646 -12.37 -22.03 0.81
CA LEU A 646 -13.41 -21.31 1.54
C LEU A 646 -14.47 -22.26 2.11
N TRP A 647 -14.89 -22.07 3.36
CA TRP A 647 -16.02 -22.78 3.95
C TRP A 647 -17.34 -22.13 3.54
N ASN A 648 -18.12 -22.85 2.72
CA ASN A 648 -19.45 -22.42 2.34
C ASN A 648 -20.50 -23.01 3.30
N VAL A 649 -21.22 -22.14 4.00
CA VAL A 649 -22.21 -22.52 5.02
C VAL A 649 -23.49 -23.10 4.42
N GLU A 650 -23.93 -22.60 3.25
CA GLU A 650 -25.09 -23.12 2.52
C GLU A 650 -24.87 -24.59 2.09
N LEU A 651 -23.70 -24.88 1.54
CA LEU A 651 -23.35 -26.20 1.02
C LEU A 651 -22.72 -27.14 2.07
N GLN A 652 -22.43 -26.64 3.28
CA GLN A 652 -21.68 -27.32 4.35
C GLN A 652 -20.38 -27.96 3.83
N ARG A 653 -19.63 -27.20 3.03
CA ARG A 653 -18.57 -27.75 2.18
C ARG A 653 -17.48 -26.73 1.87
N VAL A 654 -16.25 -27.23 1.67
CA VAL A 654 -15.13 -26.41 1.21
C VAL A 654 -15.20 -26.23 -0.30
N LEU A 655 -15.19 -24.98 -0.75
CA LEU A 655 -15.10 -24.56 -2.14
C LEU A 655 -13.66 -24.11 -2.45
N PHE A 656 -13.18 -24.46 -3.65
CA PHE A 656 -11.88 -24.03 -4.16
C PHE A 656 -12.05 -22.78 -5.05
N ILE A 657 -11.12 -21.84 -4.95
CA ILE A 657 -11.05 -20.61 -5.75
C ILE A 657 -9.63 -20.39 -6.29
N ASP A 658 -9.45 -19.36 -7.13
CA ASP A 658 -8.14 -18.86 -7.60
C ASP A 658 -7.37 -19.95 -8.36
N PHE A 659 -7.76 -20.16 -9.63
CA PHE A 659 -7.35 -21.27 -10.47
C PHE A 659 -6.14 -20.97 -11.37
N ASP A 660 -5.41 -19.87 -11.12
CA ASP A 660 -4.23 -19.41 -11.90
C ASP A 660 -3.20 -20.53 -12.15
N ARG A 661 -2.93 -21.35 -11.12
CA ARG A 661 -1.97 -22.45 -11.09
C ARG A 661 -2.63 -23.80 -11.32
N SER A 662 -3.64 -23.86 -12.19
CA SER A 662 -4.33 -25.11 -12.52
C SER A 662 -3.86 -25.71 -13.83
N ARG A 663 -3.72 -27.04 -13.87
CA ARG A 663 -3.37 -27.79 -15.09
C ARG A 663 -4.22 -29.03 -15.33
N LEU A 664 -4.33 -29.42 -16.60
CA LEU A 664 -4.98 -30.66 -17.00
C LEU A 664 -4.21 -31.91 -16.53
N SER A 665 -4.96 -32.90 -16.01
CA SER A 665 -4.43 -34.17 -15.51
C SER A 665 -3.91 -35.07 -16.63
N ARG A 666 -2.66 -35.53 -16.51
CA ARG A 666 -2.02 -36.43 -17.49
C ARG A 666 -2.80 -37.74 -17.73
N ARG A 667 -3.62 -38.19 -16.78
CA ARG A 667 -4.49 -39.39 -16.95
C ARG A 667 -5.59 -39.21 -18.00
N LEU A 668 -5.99 -37.99 -18.34
CA LEU A 668 -6.95 -37.71 -19.41
C LEU A 668 -6.26 -37.38 -20.74
N LYS A 669 -5.05 -36.77 -20.73
CA LYS A 669 -4.24 -36.57 -21.95
C LYS A 669 -4.05 -37.87 -22.75
N ASN A 670 -3.82 -38.99 -22.06
CA ASN A 670 -3.61 -40.30 -22.70
C ASN A 670 -4.91 -41.06 -23.04
N LYS A 671 -6.10 -40.51 -22.73
CA LYS A 671 -7.40 -41.15 -22.99
C LYS A 671 -8.09 -40.70 -24.28
N HIS A 672 -7.48 -39.77 -25.03
CA HIS A 672 -7.98 -39.27 -26.32
C HIS A 672 -7.02 -39.48 -27.50
N SER A 673 -5.88 -40.14 -27.27
CA SER A 673 -5.00 -40.67 -28.32
C SER A 673 -5.49 -42.02 -28.89
N GLY A 674 -6.59 -42.59 -28.38
CA GLY A 674 -7.17 -43.85 -28.84
C GLY A 674 -8.70 -43.82 -28.91
N SER A 675 -9.23 -44.00 -30.13
CA SER A 675 -10.61 -44.41 -30.48
C SER A 675 -11.80 -43.87 -29.64
N SER A 676 -12.60 -42.97 -30.23
CA SER A 676 -13.94 -43.31 -30.78
C SER A 676 -14.73 -42.05 -31.19
N LYS A 677 -15.74 -42.20 -32.07
CA LYS A 677 -16.59 -41.12 -32.59
C LYS A 677 -17.97 -41.10 -31.90
N ARG A 678 -18.22 -40.09 -31.05
CA ARG A 678 -19.50 -39.33 -30.88
C ARG A 678 -19.36 -38.31 -29.74
N SER A 679 -20.16 -37.23 -29.82
CA SER A 679 -20.19 -36.01 -28.95
C SER A 679 -18.89 -35.25 -28.65
N SER A 680 -17.70 -35.79 -28.92
CA SER A 680 -16.39 -35.21 -28.56
C SER A 680 -15.89 -34.04 -29.45
N GLY A 681 -16.79 -33.26 -30.05
CA GLY A 681 -16.41 -32.08 -30.85
C GLY A 681 -15.91 -30.94 -29.97
N ASP A 682 -16.81 -30.36 -29.18
CA ASP A 682 -16.60 -29.19 -28.33
C ASP A 682 -15.37 -29.34 -27.39
N LEU A 683 -15.29 -30.45 -26.64
CA LEU A 683 -14.16 -30.70 -25.72
C LEU A 683 -12.80 -30.80 -26.45
N ARG A 684 -12.77 -31.30 -27.69
CA ARG A 684 -11.53 -31.41 -28.48
C ARG A 684 -11.10 -30.05 -29.05
N GLU A 685 -12.06 -29.22 -29.43
CA GLU A 685 -11.83 -27.87 -29.93
C GLU A 685 -11.39 -26.91 -28.81
N GLN A 686 -12.00 -27.01 -27.63
CA GLN A 686 -11.55 -26.35 -26.39
C GLN A 686 -10.11 -26.76 -26.02
N LEU A 687 -9.79 -28.07 -26.02
CA LEU A 687 -8.42 -28.54 -25.78
C LEU A 687 -7.42 -28.00 -26.81
N LEU A 688 -7.81 -27.86 -28.08
CA LEU A 688 -6.94 -27.29 -29.13
C LEU A 688 -6.70 -25.79 -28.97
N LYS A 689 -7.67 -25.02 -28.45
CA LYS A 689 -7.44 -23.63 -28.04
C LYS A 689 -6.41 -23.55 -26.91
N TRP A 690 -6.59 -24.35 -25.86
CA TRP A 690 -5.69 -24.39 -24.69
C TRP A 690 -4.24 -24.75 -25.06
N TYR A 691 -4.01 -25.58 -26.08
CA TYR A 691 -2.66 -25.89 -26.58
C TYR A 691 -1.99 -24.79 -27.42
N ASN A 692 -2.75 -23.83 -27.95
CA ASN A 692 -2.22 -22.73 -28.77
C ASN A 692 -1.91 -21.47 -27.95
N VAL A 693 -2.39 -21.37 -26.71
CA VAL A 693 -1.93 -20.36 -25.74
C VAL A 693 -0.53 -20.78 -25.28
N ARG A 694 0.49 -19.98 -25.61
CA ARG A 694 1.84 -20.18 -25.10
C ARG A 694 1.87 -19.85 -23.60
N PHE A 695 2.39 -20.79 -22.82
CA PHE A 695 2.71 -20.63 -21.40
C PHE A 695 4.06 -19.91 -21.23
#